data_AF-A0A4S1XHV0-F1
#
_entry.id   AF-A0A4S1XHV0-F1
#
_cell.length_a   1.000
_cell.length_b   1.000
_cell.length_c   1.000
_cell.angle_alpha   90.00
_cell.angle_beta   90.00
_cell.angle_gamma   90.00
#
_symmetry.space_group_name_H-M   'P 1'
#
loop_
_entity.id
_entity.type
_entity.pdbx_description
1 polymer ?
#
loop_
_entity_poly.entity_id
_entity_poly.type
_entity_poly.pdbx_seq_one_letter_code
_entity_poly.pdbx_strand_id
1 'polypeptide(L)'
;MTRSLAVFAALLLASAVSAPPAQAQEAASRARAGADKLAADLVAKLTLDEKLDQLLNTAPAIPRLEVPAYNWWTESLHGALGSLPTTNFPEPIGLAATFDAPLVKQVAGMIGAEVQGLHALARQTGRMGRIGTGLDTWSPNINIFRDPRWGRGQETYGEDPYLAARLGVAYVTGMQGPDADLPNVIATPKHFAVHSGPESTRHSANVFVSRHDLEDTYLPAFRAAIVEGKAGSVMCAYNRIDGQPACASDMLLGEYLRGAWGFSGYVVSDCDAVKDISDNHHYAPDPAAAVAAAMRAGVDSECHGATLSDTAGLGERYREALARGLITETDVDRTLVRLFSARYRVGDLAGVRKPGGSIAAIGAPAHAAAALSAAEKSLVLLKNDGILPLRPGLRIAVIGPLGDATRVLRGNYSSPLSGTPISVLDGLRRALPGTRINHVPFAETYTDGDPIPVTALRGPDGRPGLLARYFNVLGMPPARFVPGAMADYVAKARFADTPVATRIEPGVNGRSLDLAQVSDHHRVIWTGFIVPPETGSYRLGLSGFMSGTMRFAGKPFVDLKDAPWGSLPTMKTVRLKRGKRYPIVVSGDAHTGTTGVGLVWKRITATPERDLRAAAAQADVLVAVVGLTSDLEAEESPVQVPGFKGGDKTTLDIPPDQQALLERAKATGKPIILVAMNGSALNFAWAKENASAILETWYPGQAGGLAIANVLSGRTNPSGRLPLTFYRGIDDLPSFGDYGMAGRTYRYFTGTPVYPFGYGLSYTQFAYGPLTVTPSGGDAAKGLRVTTEVRNTGGRAGDEVAQLYLDFPDDPGAPRIALRGFQRVTLKPGEARILRFDLSPRDLSAVTVEGVRKVLAGDYRVTVGSGQPGTGVAGQSAGFSVAKPVALPK
;
A
#
# COMPACT_ATOMS: atom_id res chain seq x y z
N MET A 1 -0.04 72.56 -1.74
CA MET A 1 -1.10 71.87 -2.53
C MET A 1 -0.45 70.74 -3.32
N THR A 2 -1.07 69.54 -3.29
CA THR A 2 -0.91 68.35 -4.20
C THR A 2 0.49 67.74 -4.35
N ARG A 3 0.77 66.43 -4.40
CA ARG A 3 0.10 65.10 -4.35
C ARG A 3 1.28 64.12 -4.04
N SER A 4 1.11 63.00 -3.34
CA SER A 4 0.84 61.68 -3.95
C SER A 4 0.76 60.59 -2.89
N LEU A 5 -0.22 59.69 -3.02
CA LEU A 5 -0.34 58.41 -2.31
C LEU A 5 -0.34 57.30 -3.38
N ALA A 6 0.30 56.17 -3.10
CA ALA A 6 0.17 54.92 -3.85
C ALA A 6 -0.22 53.79 -2.90
N VAL A 7 -1.29 53.08 -3.23
CA VAL A 7 -1.85 51.91 -2.52
C VAL A 7 -1.64 50.69 -3.41
N PHE A 8 -1.05 49.62 -2.85
CA PHE A 8 -1.03 48.29 -3.44
C PHE A 8 -2.24 47.50 -2.94
N ALA A 9 -3.09 47.02 -3.85
CA ALA A 9 -4.22 46.15 -3.56
C ALA A 9 -3.86 44.68 -3.86
N ALA A 10 -4.11 43.81 -2.89
CA ALA A 10 -3.95 42.36 -2.98
C ALA A 10 -5.22 41.70 -3.53
N LEU A 11 -5.09 40.82 -4.53
CA LEU A 11 -6.18 39.97 -5.02
C LEU A 11 -6.37 38.75 -4.12
N LEU A 12 -7.56 38.61 -3.55
CA LEU A 12 -8.11 37.40 -2.95
C LEU A 12 -8.77 36.54 -4.04
N LEU A 13 -8.21 35.36 -4.33
CA LEU A 13 -8.87 34.32 -5.12
C LEU A 13 -9.64 33.39 -4.18
N ALA A 14 -10.95 33.56 -4.13
CA ALA A 14 -11.87 32.61 -3.52
C ALA A 14 -12.09 31.42 -4.47
N SER A 15 -11.60 30.24 -4.11
CA SER A 15 -11.92 28.97 -4.77
C SER A 15 -13.32 28.53 -4.33
N ALA A 16 -14.34 28.98 -5.05
CA ALA A 16 -15.65 28.34 -5.04
C ALA A 16 -15.52 26.96 -5.71
N VAL A 17 -15.91 25.90 -5.02
CA VAL A 17 -16.17 24.59 -5.65
C VAL A 17 -17.42 24.76 -6.50
N SER A 18 -17.26 25.21 -7.74
CA SER A 18 -18.32 25.18 -8.74
C SER A 18 -18.55 23.72 -9.13
N ALA A 19 -19.78 23.23 -8.98
CA ALA A 19 -20.21 22.01 -9.65
C ALA A 19 -19.86 22.11 -11.14
N PRO A 20 -19.39 21.03 -11.79
CA PRO A 20 -19.13 21.08 -13.22
C PRO A 20 -20.41 21.50 -13.97
N PRO A 21 -20.31 22.26 -15.07
CA PRO A 21 -21.48 22.67 -15.83
C PRO A 21 -22.27 21.43 -16.28
N ALA A 22 -23.61 21.49 -16.24
CA ALA A 22 -24.53 20.38 -16.54
C ALA A 22 -24.21 19.66 -17.88
N GLN A 23 -23.64 20.39 -18.85
CA GLN A 23 -23.18 19.85 -20.14
C GLN A 23 -22.06 18.78 -20.01
N ALA A 24 -21.16 18.90 -19.03
CA ALA A 24 -20.10 17.91 -18.79
C ALA A 24 -20.66 16.61 -18.19
N GLN A 25 -21.67 16.72 -17.31
CA GLN A 25 -22.33 15.57 -16.69
C GLN A 25 -23.24 14.82 -17.67
N GLU A 26 -23.90 15.55 -18.59
CA GLU A 26 -24.68 14.97 -19.70
C GLU A 26 -23.79 14.31 -20.78
N ALA A 27 -22.56 14.79 -20.97
CA ALA A 27 -21.57 14.14 -21.85
C ALA A 27 -20.96 12.87 -21.24
N ALA A 28 -20.64 12.88 -19.93
CA ALA A 28 -20.11 11.72 -19.20
C ALA A 28 -21.08 10.52 -19.20
N SER A 29 -22.37 10.79 -18.98
CA SER A 29 -23.42 9.77 -19.09
C SER A 29 -23.55 9.21 -20.52
N ARG A 30 -23.39 10.05 -21.56
CA ARG A 30 -23.38 9.61 -22.96
C ARG A 30 -22.17 8.73 -23.29
N ALA A 31 -21.00 9.01 -22.72
CA ALA A 31 -19.80 8.21 -22.93
C ALA A 31 -19.96 6.80 -22.37
N ARG A 32 -20.50 6.67 -21.14
CA ARG A 32 -20.80 5.35 -20.56
C ARG A 32 -21.87 4.61 -21.37
N ALA A 33 -22.99 5.27 -21.72
CA ALA A 33 -24.03 4.64 -22.52
C ALA A 33 -23.50 4.16 -23.89
N GLY A 34 -22.59 4.94 -24.50
CA GLY A 34 -21.88 4.55 -25.72
C GLY A 34 -20.98 3.33 -25.52
N ALA A 35 -20.23 3.28 -24.41
CA ALA A 35 -19.40 2.13 -24.05
C ALA A 35 -20.24 0.88 -23.80
N ASP A 36 -21.36 1.00 -23.07
CA ASP A 36 -22.28 -0.10 -22.79
C ASP A 36 -22.88 -0.67 -24.07
N LYS A 37 -23.24 0.21 -25.03
CA LYS A 37 -23.72 -0.21 -26.35
C LYS A 37 -22.66 -0.96 -27.15
N LEU A 38 -21.44 -0.43 -27.24
CA LEU A 38 -20.34 -1.10 -27.94
C LEU A 38 -19.98 -2.43 -27.29
N ALA A 39 -20.01 -2.49 -25.96
CA ALA A 39 -19.81 -3.72 -25.20
C ALA A 39 -20.91 -4.74 -25.50
N ALA A 40 -22.19 -4.35 -25.52
CA ALA A 40 -23.28 -5.25 -25.89
C ALA A 40 -23.16 -5.77 -27.33
N ASP A 41 -22.84 -4.89 -28.28
CA ASP A 41 -22.62 -5.26 -29.68
C ASP A 41 -21.43 -6.22 -29.86
N LEU A 42 -20.40 -6.09 -29.03
CA LEU A 42 -19.26 -7.01 -29.00
C LEU A 42 -19.65 -8.35 -28.39
N VAL A 43 -20.29 -8.34 -27.21
CA VAL A 43 -20.72 -9.54 -26.47
C VAL A 43 -21.67 -10.40 -27.30
N ALA A 44 -22.58 -9.78 -28.06
CA ALA A 44 -23.50 -10.48 -28.96
C ALA A 44 -22.79 -11.24 -30.10
N LYS A 45 -21.52 -10.92 -30.40
CA LYS A 45 -20.71 -11.60 -31.42
C LYS A 45 -19.83 -12.70 -30.84
N LEU A 46 -19.72 -12.81 -29.51
CA LEU A 46 -18.89 -13.81 -28.84
C LEU A 46 -19.54 -15.19 -28.92
N THR A 47 -18.72 -16.22 -29.10
CA THR A 47 -19.17 -17.60 -28.86
C THR A 47 -19.26 -17.84 -27.35
N LEU A 48 -20.00 -18.87 -26.93
CA LEU A 48 -20.08 -19.21 -25.52
C LEU A 48 -18.70 -19.43 -24.89
N ASP A 49 -17.80 -20.14 -25.58
CA ASP A 49 -16.45 -20.43 -25.06
C ASP A 49 -15.63 -19.14 -24.85
N GLU A 50 -15.71 -18.22 -25.81
CA GLU A 50 -15.07 -16.90 -25.66
C GLU A 50 -15.70 -16.11 -24.51
N LYS A 51 -17.03 -16.17 -24.33
CA LYS A 51 -17.70 -15.50 -23.20
C LYS A 51 -17.16 -16.02 -21.86
N LEU A 52 -17.12 -17.33 -21.67
CA LEU A 52 -16.68 -17.95 -20.41
C LEU A 52 -15.22 -17.63 -20.08
N ASP A 53 -14.35 -17.61 -21.09
CA ASP A 53 -12.94 -17.28 -20.91
C ASP A 53 -12.67 -15.81 -20.51
N GLN A 54 -13.61 -14.90 -20.78
CA GLN A 54 -13.49 -13.48 -20.42
C GLN A 54 -13.94 -13.18 -18.97
N LEU A 55 -14.49 -14.17 -18.25
CA LEU A 55 -14.94 -14.01 -16.85
C LEU A 55 -13.79 -14.08 -15.83
N LEU A 56 -12.61 -14.53 -16.24
CA LEU A 56 -11.44 -14.70 -15.38
C LEU A 56 -10.50 -13.49 -15.42
N ASN A 57 -9.64 -13.33 -14.41
CA ASN A 57 -8.67 -12.23 -14.35
C ASN A 57 -7.67 -12.22 -15.54
N THR A 58 -7.34 -13.37 -16.12
CA THR A 58 -6.58 -13.44 -17.38
C THR A 58 -7.53 -13.68 -18.55
N ALA A 59 -7.91 -12.60 -19.23
CA ALA A 59 -8.80 -12.62 -20.38
C ALA A 59 -8.01 -12.82 -21.69
N PRO A 60 -8.22 -13.91 -22.44
CA PRO A 60 -7.47 -14.18 -23.66
C PRO A 60 -7.82 -13.19 -24.79
N ALA A 61 -6.94 -13.08 -25.78
CA ALA A 61 -7.22 -12.34 -27.00
C ALA A 61 -8.33 -13.03 -27.82
N ILE A 62 -9.12 -12.24 -28.54
CA ILE A 62 -10.11 -12.70 -29.52
C ILE A 62 -9.76 -12.07 -30.87
N PRO A 63 -8.80 -12.64 -31.63
CA PRO A 63 -8.24 -11.99 -32.82
C PRO A 63 -9.27 -11.67 -33.90
N ARG A 64 -10.27 -12.54 -34.09
CA ARG A 64 -11.34 -12.34 -35.09
C ARG A 64 -12.23 -11.12 -34.82
N LEU A 65 -12.19 -10.58 -33.59
CA LEU A 65 -12.91 -9.38 -33.16
C LEU A 65 -11.95 -8.25 -32.75
N GLU A 66 -10.66 -8.40 -33.04
CA GLU A 66 -9.62 -7.42 -32.70
C GLU A 66 -9.54 -7.10 -31.19
N VAL A 67 -9.95 -8.03 -30.33
CA VAL A 67 -9.85 -7.89 -28.88
C VAL A 67 -8.48 -8.40 -28.42
N PRO A 68 -7.61 -7.56 -27.83
CA PRO A 68 -6.34 -7.99 -27.30
C PRO A 68 -6.52 -8.76 -25.98
N ALA A 69 -5.53 -9.58 -25.65
CA ALA A 69 -5.45 -10.18 -24.32
C ALA A 69 -5.43 -9.08 -23.25
N TYR A 70 -6.01 -9.35 -22.09
CA TYR A 70 -6.09 -8.41 -20.99
C TYR A 70 -5.89 -9.16 -19.68
N ASN A 71 -5.20 -8.54 -18.73
CA ASN A 71 -5.07 -9.08 -17.39
C ASN A 71 -5.54 -8.04 -16.39
N TRP A 72 -6.63 -8.36 -15.70
CA TRP A 72 -7.23 -7.55 -14.65
C TRP A 72 -6.32 -7.45 -13.42
N TRP A 73 -5.32 -8.34 -13.28
CA TRP A 73 -4.36 -8.26 -12.19
C TRP A 73 -3.31 -7.18 -12.44
N THR A 74 -3.63 -5.97 -12.01
CA THR A 74 -2.69 -4.85 -11.95
C THR A 74 -2.65 -4.29 -10.54
N GLU A 75 -1.47 -4.29 -9.92
CA GLU A 75 -1.27 -3.79 -8.56
C GLU A 75 -0.58 -2.43 -8.60
N SER A 76 -1.07 -1.49 -7.79
CA SER A 76 -0.53 -0.14 -7.77
C SER A 76 -0.65 0.58 -6.43
N LEU A 77 -0.65 -0.18 -5.34
CA LEU A 77 -0.98 0.27 -3.98
C LEU A 77 -0.22 1.55 -3.56
N HIS A 78 1.09 1.60 -3.82
CA HIS A 78 1.94 2.76 -3.56
C HIS A 78 3.09 2.87 -4.60
N GLY A 79 2.81 2.46 -5.82
CA GLY A 79 3.74 2.44 -6.96
C GLY A 79 3.24 1.45 -8.02
N ALA A 80 3.42 1.73 -9.30
CA ALA A 80 2.94 0.83 -10.35
C ALA A 80 3.77 -0.46 -10.39
N LEU A 81 3.14 -1.64 -10.35
CA LEU A 81 3.82 -2.91 -10.59
C LEU A 81 4.01 -3.09 -12.10
N GLY A 82 5.25 -3.31 -12.55
CA GLY A 82 5.52 -3.45 -13.98
C GLY A 82 6.89 -3.99 -14.35
N SER A 83 7.13 -4.08 -15.66
CA SER A 83 8.32 -4.65 -16.30
C SER A 83 9.54 -3.73 -16.31
N LEU A 84 9.38 -2.47 -15.90
CA LEU A 84 10.43 -1.46 -15.81
C LEU A 84 10.54 -0.90 -14.39
N PRO A 85 11.67 -0.25 -14.04
CA PRO A 85 11.80 0.52 -12.81
C PRO A 85 10.71 1.60 -12.66
N THR A 86 9.80 1.44 -11.70
CA THR A 86 8.70 2.37 -11.41
C THR A 86 8.92 3.12 -10.10
N THR A 87 8.23 4.25 -9.94
CA THR A 87 8.33 5.04 -8.71
C THR A 87 7.68 4.29 -7.53
N ASN A 88 8.38 4.25 -6.40
CA ASN A 88 7.92 3.63 -5.16
C ASN A 88 7.76 4.69 -4.06
N PHE A 89 6.52 4.97 -3.71
CA PHE A 89 6.10 5.89 -2.66
C PHE A 89 6.06 5.18 -1.30
N PRO A 90 5.93 5.91 -0.18
CA PRO A 90 5.65 5.31 1.11
C PRO A 90 4.43 4.36 1.04
N GLU A 91 4.48 3.27 1.78
CA GLU A 91 3.37 2.34 1.99
C GLU A 91 2.10 3.10 2.48
N PRO A 92 0.85 2.65 2.21
CA PRO A 92 -0.36 3.39 2.55
C PRO A 92 -0.45 3.85 4.00
N ILE A 93 0.05 3.08 4.97
CA ILE A 93 0.07 3.52 6.38
C ILE A 93 0.96 4.76 6.56
N GLY A 94 2.08 4.85 5.84
CA GLY A 94 2.93 6.04 5.79
C GLY A 94 2.24 7.19 5.07
N LEU A 95 1.54 6.95 3.96
CA LEU A 95 0.73 7.97 3.30
C LEU A 95 -0.40 8.47 4.20
N ALA A 96 -1.01 7.61 5.02
CA ALA A 96 -1.99 8.01 6.01
C ALA A 96 -1.41 8.92 7.08
N ALA A 97 -0.17 8.64 7.52
CA ALA A 97 0.52 9.48 8.48
C ALA A 97 0.77 10.92 7.98
N THR A 98 0.60 11.19 6.68
CA THR A 98 0.65 12.56 6.15
C THR A 98 -0.59 13.39 6.48
N PHE A 99 -1.76 12.75 6.66
CA PHE A 99 -3.07 13.42 6.75
C PHE A 99 -3.26 14.48 5.63
N ASP A 100 -2.83 14.14 4.41
CA ASP A 100 -2.79 15.04 3.25
C ASP A 100 -3.52 14.39 2.07
N ALA A 101 -4.85 14.49 2.05
CA ALA A 101 -5.66 13.97 0.95
C ALA A 101 -5.26 14.53 -0.44
N PRO A 102 -4.97 15.84 -0.58
CA PRO A 102 -4.40 16.37 -1.83
C PRO A 102 -3.12 15.67 -2.28
N LEU A 103 -2.19 15.39 -1.36
CA LEU A 103 -0.97 14.64 -1.67
C LEU A 103 -1.28 13.21 -2.13
N VAL A 104 -2.17 12.47 -1.44
CA VAL A 104 -2.54 11.10 -1.84
C VAL A 104 -3.17 11.10 -3.24
N LYS A 105 -3.99 12.10 -3.56
CA LYS A 105 -4.55 12.28 -4.92
C LYS A 105 -3.45 12.50 -5.96
N GLN A 106 -2.45 13.32 -5.65
CA GLN A 106 -1.30 13.56 -6.53
C GLN A 106 -0.48 12.27 -6.74
N VAL A 107 -0.18 11.54 -5.66
CA VAL A 107 0.54 10.26 -5.69
C VAL A 107 -0.20 9.27 -6.58
N ALA A 108 -1.50 9.06 -6.37
CA ALA A 108 -2.30 8.14 -7.17
C ALA A 108 -2.36 8.56 -8.66
N GLY A 109 -2.42 9.86 -8.96
CA GLY A 109 -2.35 10.36 -10.35
C GLY A 109 -1.01 10.08 -11.03
N MET A 110 0.10 10.20 -10.31
CA MET A 110 1.44 9.85 -10.82
C MET A 110 1.57 8.34 -11.06
N ILE A 111 1.08 7.52 -10.13
CA ILE A 111 1.02 6.07 -10.28
C ILE A 111 0.18 5.71 -11.52
N GLY A 112 -1.00 6.31 -11.69
CA GLY A 112 -1.86 6.09 -12.86
C GLY A 112 -1.18 6.44 -14.18
N ALA A 113 -0.37 7.50 -14.22
CA ALA A 113 0.43 7.84 -15.40
C ALA A 113 1.50 6.77 -15.73
N GLU A 114 2.12 6.18 -14.71
CA GLU A 114 3.06 5.07 -14.90
C GLU A 114 2.36 3.78 -15.36
N VAL A 115 1.19 3.46 -14.81
CA VAL A 115 0.35 2.33 -15.26
C VAL A 115 -0.02 2.48 -16.73
N GLN A 116 -0.46 3.67 -17.16
CA GLN A 116 -0.74 3.93 -18.58
C GLN A 116 0.52 3.80 -19.45
N GLY A 117 1.68 4.23 -18.95
CA GLY A 117 2.97 4.03 -19.63
C GLY A 117 3.34 2.55 -19.79
N LEU A 118 3.13 1.74 -18.75
CA LEU A 118 3.37 0.29 -18.77
C LEU A 118 2.40 -0.43 -19.71
N HIS A 119 1.13 -0.03 -19.74
CA HIS A 119 0.16 -0.53 -20.70
C HIS A 119 0.59 -0.21 -22.14
N ALA A 120 0.99 1.03 -22.42
CA ALA A 120 1.49 1.43 -23.74
C ALA A 120 2.74 0.62 -24.16
N LEU A 121 3.65 0.37 -23.21
CA LEU A 121 4.81 -0.49 -23.44
C LEU A 121 4.37 -1.93 -23.78
N ALA A 122 3.43 -2.50 -23.02
CA ALA A 122 2.93 -3.85 -23.27
C ALA A 122 2.26 -3.99 -24.64
N ARG A 123 1.54 -2.94 -25.10
CA ARG A 123 1.02 -2.86 -26.48
C ARG A 123 2.14 -2.83 -27.51
N GLN A 124 3.17 -2.03 -27.28
CA GLN A 124 4.32 -1.91 -28.20
C GLN A 124 5.14 -3.21 -28.30
N THR A 125 5.31 -3.92 -27.18
CA THR A 125 6.12 -5.14 -27.12
C THR A 125 5.31 -6.41 -27.38
N GLY A 126 3.99 -6.32 -27.53
CA GLY A 126 3.10 -7.47 -27.71
C GLY A 126 2.92 -8.32 -26.45
N ARG A 127 3.13 -7.75 -25.26
CA ARG A 127 3.14 -8.46 -23.95
C ARG A 127 1.87 -8.27 -23.13
N MET A 128 0.78 -7.88 -23.78
CA MET A 128 -0.53 -7.81 -23.15
C MET A 128 -0.93 -9.15 -22.51
N GLY A 129 -1.73 -9.12 -21.44
CA GLY A 129 -2.21 -10.34 -20.76
C GLY A 129 -1.32 -10.79 -19.59
N ARG A 130 -0.30 -10.02 -19.22
CA ARG A 130 0.55 -10.26 -18.04
C ARG A 130 0.24 -9.28 -16.91
N ILE A 131 0.60 -9.63 -15.68
CA ILE A 131 0.35 -8.78 -14.49
C ILE A 131 0.94 -7.39 -14.72
N GLY A 132 0.18 -6.35 -14.35
CA GLY A 132 0.62 -4.95 -14.47
C GLY A 132 0.52 -4.37 -15.89
N THR A 133 -0.16 -5.06 -16.81
CA THR A 133 -0.40 -4.58 -18.18
C THR A 133 -1.81 -4.06 -18.42
N GLY A 134 -2.73 -4.16 -17.44
CA GLY A 134 -4.09 -3.64 -17.53
C GLY A 134 -4.18 -2.13 -17.29
N LEU A 135 -5.34 -1.55 -17.60
CA LEU A 135 -5.74 -0.18 -17.26
C LEU A 135 -6.78 -0.16 -16.13
N ASP A 136 -6.69 -1.12 -15.24
CA ASP A 136 -7.35 -1.16 -13.94
C ASP A 136 -6.32 -1.38 -12.85
N THR A 137 -6.70 -1.26 -11.59
CA THR A 137 -5.84 -1.63 -10.48
C THR A 137 -6.61 -2.09 -9.26
N TRP A 138 -6.11 -3.13 -8.60
CA TRP A 138 -6.63 -3.67 -7.35
C TRP A 138 -6.15 -2.85 -6.14
N SER A 139 -6.47 -1.56 -6.17
CA SER A 139 -6.09 -0.59 -5.15
C SER A 139 -7.09 0.58 -5.13
N PRO A 140 -7.27 1.26 -3.98
CA PRO A 140 -6.53 1.11 -2.72
C PRO A 140 -7.08 0.02 -1.79
N ASN A 141 -6.27 -0.47 -0.85
CA ASN A 141 -6.77 -1.23 0.31
C ASN A 141 -7.28 -0.24 1.38
N ILE A 142 -8.57 -0.30 1.69
CA ILE A 142 -9.28 0.62 2.60
C ILE A 142 -9.98 -0.11 3.74
N ASN A 143 -9.57 -1.36 4.01
CA ASN A 143 -9.95 -2.05 5.23
C ASN A 143 -9.47 -1.27 6.46
N ILE A 144 -10.17 -1.42 7.58
CA ILE A 144 -9.79 -0.76 8.84
C ILE A 144 -8.68 -1.58 9.51
N PHE A 145 -7.58 -0.92 9.88
CA PHE A 145 -6.52 -1.53 10.69
C PHE A 145 -6.94 -1.64 12.15
N ARG A 146 -7.92 -2.49 12.41
CA ARG A 146 -8.59 -2.65 13.70
C ARG A 146 -7.67 -3.17 14.81
N ASP A 147 -6.83 -4.14 14.46
CA ASP A 147 -5.99 -4.84 15.41
C ASP A 147 -4.53 -4.74 14.94
N PRO A 148 -3.62 -4.18 15.74
CA PRO A 148 -2.25 -3.95 15.32
C PRO A 148 -1.50 -5.24 15.00
N ARG A 149 -2.00 -6.43 15.40
CA ARG A 149 -1.36 -7.72 15.07
C ARG A 149 -1.45 -8.08 13.60
N TRP A 150 -2.42 -7.52 12.88
CA TRP A 150 -2.71 -7.89 11.50
C TRP A 150 -1.54 -7.61 10.53
N GLY A 151 -1.14 -8.63 9.79
CA GLY A 151 -0.02 -8.60 8.85
C GLY A 151 -0.17 -7.61 7.71
N ARG A 152 -1.39 -7.46 7.19
CA ARG A 152 -1.67 -6.56 6.06
C ARG A 152 -2.09 -5.16 6.45
N GLY A 153 -2.12 -4.83 7.74
CA GLY A 153 -2.57 -3.50 8.16
C GLY A 153 -1.70 -2.35 7.63
N GLN A 154 -0.44 -2.64 7.29
CA GLN A 154 0.47 -1.72 6.61
C GLN A 154 -0.08 -1.22 5.26
N GLU A 155 -0.87 -2.04 4.56
CA GLU A 155 -1.44 -1.75 3.25
C GLU A 155 -2.63 -0.78 3.33
N THR A 156 -3.07 -0.42 4.53
CA THR A 156 -4.28 0.37 4.75
C THR A 156 -3.98 1.78 5.22
N TYR A 157 -5.00 2.63 5.27
CA TYR A 157 -4.87 3.99 5.78
C TYR A 157 -5.05 4.12 7.30
N GLY A 158 -4.96 3.01 8.05
CA GLY A 158 -4.95 3.01 9.52
C GLY A 158 -6.28 2.64 10.16
N GLU A 159 -6.44 3.02 11.43
CA GLU A 159 -7.53 2.52 12.29
C GLU A 159 -8.81 3.36 12.23
N ASP A 160 -8.78 4.52 11.59
CA ASP A 160 -9.87 5.48 11.58
C ASP A 160 -10.71 5.45 10.28
N PRO A 161 -12.03 5.20 10.35
CA PRO A 161 -12.88 5.15 9.16
C PRO A 161 -12.96 6.47 8.38
N TYR A 162 -12.88 7.63 9.04
CA TYR A 162 -12.96 8.93 8.36
C TYR A 162 -11.67 9.23 7.59
N LEU A 163 -10.51 9.01 8.20
CA LEU A 163 -9.21 9.13 7.54
C LEU A 163 -9.13 8.17 6.35
N ALA A 164 -9.46 6.89 6.55
CA ALA A 164 -9.46 5.90 5.48
C ALA A 164 -10.41 6.28 4.34
N ALA A 165 -11.61 6.78 4.64
CA ALA A 165 -12.56 7.27 3.65
C ALA A 165 -11.99 8.44 2.84
N ARG A 166 -11.45 9.48 3.49
CA ARG A 166 -10.95 10.67 2.80
C ARG A 166 -9.73 10.35 1.92
N LEU A 167 -8.83 9.51 2.39
CA LEU A 167 -7.64 9.11 1.63
C LEU A 167 -7.99 8.11 0.52
N GLY A 168 -8.92 7.19 0.76
CA GLY A 168 -9.47 6.29 -0.27
C GLY A 168 -10.13 7.06 -1.42
N VAL A 169 -10.96 8.07 -1.12
CA VAL A 169 -11.55 8.95 -2.14
C VAL A 169 -10.47 9.72 -2.91
N ALA A 170 -9.46 10.23 -2.20
CA ALA A 170 -8.34 10.92 -2.84
C ALA A 170 -7.57 10.00 -3.80
N TYR A 171 -7.28 8.77 -3.39
CA TYR A 171 -6.61 7.79 -4.24
C TYR A 171 -7.46 7.45 -5.47
N VAL A 172 -8.73 7.08 -5.28
CA VAL A 172 -9.66 6.72 -6.38
C VAL A 172 -9.75 7.85 -7.41
N THR A 173 -9.97 9.09 -6.96
CA THR A 173 -10.08 10.23 -7.88
C THR A 173 -8.75 10.66 -8.50
N GLY A 174 -7.62 10.36 -7.85
CA GLY A 174 -6.28 10.57 -8.44
C GLY A 174 -6.00 9.57 -9.56
N MET A 175 -6.27 8.29 -9.30
CA MET A 175 -6.07 7.19 -10.24
C MET A 175 -6.99 7.30 -11.47
N GLN A 176 -8.28 7.56 -11.25
CA GLN A 176 -9.27 7.66 -12.34
C GLN A 176 -9.17 8.99 -13.09
N GLY A 177 -8.63 10.04 -12.46
CA GLY A 177 -8.65 11.39 -13.02
C GLY A 177 -10.01 12.06 -12.88
N PRO A 178 -10.24 13.18 -13.61
CA PRO A 178 -11.37 14.07 -13.37
C PRO A 178 -12.73 13.54 -13.87
N ASP A 179 -12.73 12.56 -14.79
CA ASP A 179 -13.94 11.98 -15.37
C ASP A 179 -14.07 10.52 -14.95
N ALA A 180 -15.04 10.22 -14.09
CA ALA A 180 -15.28 8.85 -13.61
C ALA A 180 -15.91 7.93 -14.67
N ASP A 181 -16.57 8.48 -15.69
CA ASP A 181 -17.11 7.72 -16.82
C ASP A 181 -16.06 7.45 -17.89
N LEU A 182 -14.98 8.24 -17.94
CA LEU A 182 -13.79 8.00 -18.74
C LEU A 182 -12.55 7.97 -17.85
N PRO A 183 -12.35 6.94 -17.02
CA PRO A 183 -11.21 6.89 -16.10
C PRO A 183 -9.88 6.71 -16.85
N ASN A 184 -8.80 7.27 -16.31
CA ASN A 184 -7.43 7.03 -16.78
C ASN A 184 -6.99 5.59 -16.54
N VAL A 185 -7.25 5.11 -15.31
CA VAL A 185 -7.08 3.75 -14.80
C VAL A 185 -8.23 3.51 -13.84
N ILE A 186 -8.88 2.36 -13.88
CA ILE A 186 -9.98 2.03 -12.96
C ILE A 186 -9.42 1.66 -11.59
N ALA A 187 -9.86 2.37 -10.54
CA ALA A 187 -9.53 2.02 -9.16
C ALA A 187 -10.51 0.97 -8.62
N THR A 188 -10.00 0.07 -7.77
CA THR A 188 -10.74 -1.03 -7.16
C THR A 188 -10.47 -1.04 -5.65
N PRO A 189 -11.28 -0.31 -4.85
CA PRO A 189 -11.17 -0.37 -3.40
C PRO A 189 -11.37 -1.80 -2.90
N LYS A 190 -10.48 -2.25 -2.00
CA LYS A 190 -10.46 -3.64 -1.49
C LYS A 190 -10.21 -3.68 0.02
N HIS A 191 -10.57 -4.77 0.71
CA HIS A 191 -11.34 -5.94 0.28
C HIS A 191 -12.73 -5.84 0.94
N PHE A 192 -13.78 -5.82 0.11
CA PHE A 192 -15.15 -5.53 0.51
C PHE A 192 -15.85 -6.82 1.02
N ALA A 193 -16.10 -6.98 2.32
CA ALA A 193 -15.77 -6.08 3.43
C ALA A 193 -15.29 -6.90 4.65
N VAL A 194 -14.96 -6.20 5.74
CA VAL A 194 -14.64 -6.83 7.04
C VAL A 194 -13.42 -7.77 6.96
N HIS A 195 -12.48 -7.48 6.06
CA HIS A 195 -11.19 -8.17 5.96
C HIS A 195 -10.13 -7.41 6.76
N SER A 196 -10.01 -7.72 8.06
CA SER A 196 -9.12 -7.00 8.99
C SER A 196 -8.32 -7.95 9.89
N GLY A 197 -7.90 -9.09 9.33
CA GLY A 197 -7.14 -10.15 10.00
C GLY A 197 -7.96 -11.01 10.97
N PRO A 198 -7.46 -12.17 11.41
CA PRO A 198 -6.14 -12.73 11.11
C PRO A 198 -6.02 -13.28 9.68
N GLU A 199 -4.86 -13.09 9.05
CA GLU A 199 -4.59 -13.59 7.69
C GLU A 199 -4.68 -15.12 7.63
N SER A 200 -4.24 -15.81 8.67
CA SER A 200 -4.27 -17.27 8.75
C SER A 200 -5.66 -17.92 8.61
N THR A 201 -6.75 -17.15 8.76
CA THR A 201 -8.13 -17.66 8.67
C THR A 201 -8.91 -17.14 7.47
N ARG A 202 -8.32 -16.28 6.63
CA ARG A 202 -9.02 -15.51 5.60
C ARG A 202 -9.92 -16.34 4.68
N HIS A 203 -9.46 -17.51 4.25
CA HIS A 203 -10.17 -18.39 3.30
C HIS A 203 -11.36 -19.17 3.90
N SER A 204 -11.54 -19.18 5.22
CA SER A 204 -12.56 -20.01 5.89
C SER A 204 -13.33 -19.29 7.01
N ALA A 205 -12.81 -18.14 7.47
CA ALA A 205 -13.39 -17.37 8.55
C ALA A 205 -14.85 -17.00 8.25
N ASN A 206 -15.68 -17.15 9.27
CA ASN A 206 -17.01 -16.55 9.32
C ASN A 206 -17.04 -15.53 10.45
N VAL A 207 -17.13 -14.26 10.07
CA VAL A 207 -17.09 -13.15 10.99
C VAL A 207 -18.52 -12.75 11.35
N PHE A 208 -18.82 -12.70 12.64
CA PHE A 208 -20.06 -12.14 13.16
C PHE A 208 -19.77 -10.74 13.68
N VAL A 209 -20.29 -9.74 12.99
CA VAL A 209 -20.06 -8.33 13.30
C VAL A 209 -21.39 -7.69 13.70
N SER A 210 -21.38 -6.83 14.72
CA SER A 210 -22.60 -6.12 15.10
C SER A 210 -23.04 -5.18 13.98
N ARG A 211 -24.36 -4.95 13.85
CA ARG A 211 -24.88 -3.97 12.87
C ARG A 211 -24.30 -2.58 13.09
N HIS A 212 -24.05 -2.22 14.35
CA HIS A 212 -23.35 -1.01 14.72
C HIS A 212 -21.95 -0.94 14.12
N ASP A 213 -21.08 -1.91 14.42
CA ASP A 213 -19.67 -1.89 13.99
C ASP A 213 -19.55 -1.96 12.46
N LEU A 214 -20.42 -2.74 11.82
CA LEU A 214 -20.47 -2.83 10.36
C LEU A 214 -20.69 -1.45 9.73
N GLU A 215 -21.72 -0.74 10.19
CA GLU A 215 -22.13 0.57 9.66
C GLU A 215 -21.23 1.72 10.11
N ASP A 216 -20.68 1.65 11.33
CA ASP A 216 -19.88 2.70 11.94
C ASP A 216 -18.40 2.62 11.59
N THR A 217 -17.86 1.42 11.39
CA THR A 217 -16.42 1.20 11.24
C THR A 217 -16.05 0.60 9.89
N TYR A 218 -16.66 -0.51 9.47
CA TYR A 218 -16.14 -1.28 8.32
C TYR A 218 -16.63 -0.80 6.95
N LEU A 219 -17.88 -0.36 6.83
CA LEU A 219 -18.46 0.10 5.56
C LEU A 219 -18.20 1.58 5.17
N PRO A 220 -17.96 2.54 6.09
CA PRO A 220 -17.86 3.96 5.71
C PRO A 220 -16.83 4.29 4.63
N ALA A 221 -15.63 3.69 4.68
CA ALA A 221 -14.60 3.95 3.68
C ALA A 221 -14.99 3.43 2.29
N PHE A 222 -15.59 2.25 2.20
CA PHE A 222 -16.09 1.70 0.94
C PHE A 222 -17.23 2.54 0.38
N ARG A 223 -18.18 2.94 1.24
CA ARG A 223 -19.26 3.84 0.84
C ARG A 223 -18.70 5.14 0.26
N ALA A 224 -17.74 5.77 0.92
CA ALA A 224 -17.14 7.01 0.42
C ALA A 224 -16.44 6.79 -0.93
N ALA A 225 -15.66 5.72 -1.07
CA ALA A 225 -14.97 5.39 -2.32
C ALA A 225 -15.95 5.18 -3.50
N ILE A 226 -17.12 4.58 -3.24
CA ILE A 226 -18.15 4.31 -4.25
C ILE A 226 -19.01 5.55 -4.54
N VAL A 227 -19.54 6.20 -3.50
CA VAL A 227 -20.52 7.28 -3.63
C VAL A 227 -19.84 8.61 -3.99
N GLU A 228 -18.72 8.95 -3.34
CA GLU A 228 -17.98 10.20 -3.56
C GLU A 228 -16.85 10.01 -4.56
N GLY A 229 -16.04 8.96 -4.38
CA GLY A 229 -14.90 8.66 -5.24
C GLY A 229 -15.29 8.15 -6.64
N LYS A 230 -16.51 7.61 -6.78
CA LYS A 230 -17.01 6.99 -8.01
C LYS A 230 -16.06 5.91 -8.53
N ALA A 231 -15.56 5.06 -7.64
CA ALA A 231 -14.72 3.92 -8.03
C ALA A 231 -15.39 3.10 -9.14
N GLY A 232 -14.63 2.72 -10.16
CA GLY A 232 -15.10 1.98 -11.32
C GLY A 232 -15.22 0.46 -11.07
N SER A 233 -14.58 -0.02 -10.00
CA SER A 233 -14.56 -1.41 -9.58
C SER A 233 -14.58 -1.51 -8.04
N VAL A 234 -14.87 -2.69 -7.49
CA VAL A 234 -14.65 -3.06 -6.08
C VAL A 234 -14.28 -4.54 -6.00
N MET A 235 -13.40 -4.90 -5.07
CA MET A 235 -12.98 -6.29 -4.87
C MET A 235 -13.69 -6.89 -3.66
N CYS A 236 -14.43 -7.99 -3.81
CA CYS A 236 -15.05 -8.70 -2.69
C CYS A 236 -14.01 -9.57 -1.95
N ALA A 237 -14.14 -9.65 -0.62
CA ALA A 237 -13.17 -10.29 0.28
C ALA A 237 -13.27 -11.84 0.33
N TYR A 238 -12.27 -12.46 0.97
CA TYR A 238 -12.22 -13.91 1.22
C TYR A 238 -13.25 -14.41 2.24
N ASN A 239 -13.41 -13.69 3.34
CA ASN A 239 -14.16 -14.16 4.52
C ASN A 239 -15.68 -14.19 4.29
N ARG A 240 -16.37 -14.93 5.16
CA ARG A 240 -17.82 -14.80 5.33
C ARG A 240 -18.16 -13.73 6.36
N ILE A 241 -19.34 -13.15 6.22
CA ILE A 241 -19.97 -12.28 7.21
C ILE A 241 -21.37 -12.82 7.45
N ASP A 242 -21.71 -13.08 8.72
CA ASP A 242 -23.01 -13.60 9.16
C ASP A 242 -23.48 -14.82 8.33
N GLY A 243 -22.53 -15.70 7.99
CA GLY A 243 -22.78 -16.96 7.27
C GLY A 243 -22.70 -16.89 5.74
N GLN A 244 -22.61 -15.71 5.13
CA GLN A 244 -22.51 -15.55 3.67
C GLN A 244 -21.08 -15.18 3.23
N PRO A 245 -20.49 -15.84 2.23
CA PRO A 245 -19.22 -15.39 1.63
C PRO A 245 -19.34 -13.97 1.10
N ALA A 246 -18.34 -13.11 1.31
CA ALA A 246 -18.43 -11.73 0.88
C ALA A 246 -18.65 -11.61 -0.65
N CYS A 247 -18.06 -12.51 -1.44
CA CYS A 247 -18.28 -12.63 -2.88
C CYS A 247 -19.61 -13.28 -3.30
N ALA A 248 -20.44 -13.73 -2.36
CA ALA A 248 -21.79 -14.25 -2.61
C ALA A 248 -22.82 -13.65 -1.64
N SER A 249 -22.55 -12.45 -1.13
CA SER A 249 -23.36 -11.82 -0.08
C SER A 249 -24.44 -10.91 -0.68
N ASP A 250 -25.71 -11.26 -0.44
CA ASP A 250 -26.85 -10.43 -0.82
C ASP A 250 -26.84 -9.10 -0.07
N MET A 251 -26.44 -9.12 1.20
CA MET A 251 -26.28 -7.93 2.03
C MET A 251 -25.24 -6.98 1.41
N LEU A 252 -24.00 -7.45 1.22
CA LEU A 252 -22.92 -6.57 0.76
C LEU A 252 -23.10 -6.13 -0.69
N LEU A 253 -23.26 -7.07 -1.62
CA LEU A 253 -23.25 -6.78 -3.06
C LEU A 253 -24.60 -6.28 -3.57
N GLY A 254 -25.69 -6.85 -3.05
CA GLY A 254 -27.07 -6.47 -3.40
C GLY A 254 -27.53 -5.23 -2.65
N GLU A 255 -27.75 -5.34 -1.33
CA GLU A 255 -28.38 -4.29 -0.52
C GLU A 255 -27.51 -3.04 -0.38
N TYR A 256 -26.23 -3.18 -0.01
CA TYR A 256 -25.34 -2.02 0.19
C TYR A 256 -24.80 -1.48 -1.12
N LEU A 257 -24.03 -2.29 -1.85
CA LEU A 257 -23.24 -1.82 -2.99
C LEU A 257 -24.11 -1.35 -4.16
N ARG A 258 -24.99 -2.21 -4.69
CA ARG A 258 -25.85 -1.86 -5.84
C ARG A 258 -27.13 -1.13 -5.41
N GLY A 259 -27.74 -1.53 -4.29
CA GLY A 259 -28.98 -0.94 -3.77
C GLY A 259 -28.75 0.44 -3.16
N ALA A 260 -28.14 0.52 -1.98
CA ALA A 260 -28.01 1.75 -1.23
C ALA A 260 -27.01 2.75 -1.83
N TRP A 261 -25.91 2.27 -2.41
CA TRP A 261 -24.84 3.13 -2.93
C TRP A 261 -24.90 3.38 -4.44
N GLY A 262 -25.76 2.65 -5.15
CA GLY A 262 -25.98 2.84 -6.59
C GLY A 262 -24.77 2.50 -7.46
N PHE A 263 -23.95 1.53 -7.04
CA PHE A 263 -22.76 1.13 -7.80
C PHE A 263 -23.11 0.54 -9.17
N SER A 264 -22.51 1.12 -10.21
CA SER A 264 -22.69 0.75 -11.62
C SER A 264 -21.41 0.23 -12.28
N GLY A 265 -20.34 0.03 -11.51
CA GLY A 265 -19.11 -0.59 -11.98
C GLY A 265 -19.19 -2.11 -11.98
N TYR A 266 -18.01 -2.75 -12.01
CA TYR A 266 -17.89 -4.20 -11.93
C TYR A 266 -17.32 -4.65 -10.58
N VAL A 267 -17.67 -5.86 -10.15
CA VAL A 267 -17.09 -6.50 -8.95
C VAL A 267 -16.08 -7.54 -9.39
N VAL A 268 -14.87 -7.49 -8.83
CA VAL A 268 -13.86 -8.55 -8.97
C VAL A 268 -13.78 -9.35 -7.68
N SER A 269 -13.53 -10.66 -7.75
CA SER A 269 -13.21 -11.44 -6.55
C SER A 269 -11.76 -11.25 -6.14
N ASP A 270 -11.49 -11.36 -4.84
CA ASP A 270 -10.14 -11.72 -4.41
C ASP A 270 -9.75 -13.10 -5.00
N CYS A 271 -8.46 -13.38 -5.08
CA CYS A 271 -7.94 -14.51 -5.81
C CYS A 271 -8.28 -15.84 -5.13
N ASP A 272 -9.08 -16.66 -5.80
CA ASP A 272 -9.68 -17.90 -5.28
C ASP A 272 -10.83 -17.71 -4.29
N ALA A 273 -11.28 -16.48 -4.00
CA ALA A 273 -12.42 -16.25 -3.10
C ALA A 273 -13.75 -16.86 -3.62
N VAL A 274 -13.94 -16.95 -4.95
CA VAL A 274 -15.09 -17.65 -5.55
C VAL A 274 -14.95 -19.17 -5.41
N LYS A 275 -13.73 -19.69 -5.58
CA LYS A 275 -13.41 -21.10 -5.34
C LYS A 275 -13.64 -21.48 -3.87
N ASP A 276 -13.30 -20.61 -2.94
CA ASP A 276 -13.50 -20.83 -1.50
C ASP A 276 -14.97 -21.01 -1.11
N ILE A 277 -15.92 -20.47 -1.87
CA ILE A 277 -17.38 -20.61 -1.60
C ILE A 277 -17.77 -22.09 -1.45
N SER A 278 -17.27 -22.96 -2.33
CA SER A 278 -17.45 -24.42 -2.18
C SER A 278 -16.37 -25.05 -1.32
N ASP A 279 -15.11 -24.71 -1.59
CA ASP A 279 -13.99 -25.53 -1.14
C ASP A 279 -13.68 -25.37 0.35
N ASN A 280 -13.78 -24.15 0.87
CA ASN A 280 -13.38 -23.81 2.24
C ASN A 280 -14.54 -23.32 3.11
N HIS A 281 -15.53 -22.65 2.51
CA HIS A 281 -16.72 -22.15 3.21
C HIS A 281 -17.85 -23.17 3.27
N HIS A 282 -17.86 -24.12 2.33
CA HIS A 282 -18.94 -25.11 2.14
C HIS A 282 -20.33 -24.47 2.04
N TYR A 283 -20.38 -23.24 1.49
CA TYR A 283 -21.62 -22.49 1.28
C TYR A 283 -22.36 -23.01 0.04
N ALA A 284 -21.61 -23.33 -1.02
CA ALA A 284 -22.11 -24.02 -2.20
C ALA A 284 -21.65 -25.49 -2.20
N PRO A 285 -22.47 -26.42 -2.72
CA PRO A 285 -22.14 -27.86 -2.70
C PRO A 285 -21.01 -28.24 -3.66
N ASP A 286 -20.72 -27.42 -4.68
CA ASP A 286 -19.75 -27.71 -5.73
C ASP A 286 -19.30 -26.42 -6.46
N PRO A 287 -18.23 -26.48 -7.29
CA PRO A 287 -17.71 -25.30 -7.99
C PRO A 287 -18.69 -24.63 -8.96
N ALA A 288 -19.60 -25.37 -9.58
CA ALA A 288 -20.59 -24.80 -10.51
C ALA A 288 -21.64 -23.98 -9.75
N ALA A 289 -22.10 -24.48 -8.60
CA ALA A 289 -22.97 -23.75 -7.69
C ALA A 289 -22.26 -22.53 -7.06
N ALA A 290 -20.94 -22.63 -6.80
CA ALA A 290 -20.15 -21.52 -6.28
C ALA A 290 -20.08 -20.33 -7.25
N VAL A 291 -19.73 -20.57 -8.53
CA VAL A 291 -19.71 -19.48 -9.53
C VAL A 291 -21.10 -18.92 -9.80
N ALA A 292 -22.14 -19.75 -9.74
CA ALA A 292 -23.51 -19.31 -9.88
C ALA A 292 -23.93 -18.38 -8.72
N ALA A 293 -23.59 -18.74 -7.47
CA ALA A 293 -23.86 -17.91 -6.30
C ALA A 293 -23.14 -16.55 -6.40
N ALA A 294 -21.85 -16.56 -6.75
CA ALA A 294 -21.08 -15.33 -6.90
C ALA A 294 -21.62 -14.42 -8.02
N MET A 295 -21.90 -14.98 -9.20
CA MET A 295 -22.42 -14.21 -10.35
C MET A 295 -23.80 -13.61 -10.06
N ARG A 296 -24.69 -14.36 -9.42
CA ARG A 296 -26.04 -13.89 -9.05
C ARG A 296 -25.99 -12.77 -8.00
N ALA A 297 -25.08 -12.87 -7.02
CA ALA A 297 -24.85 -11.82 -6.03
C ALA A 297 -24.21 -10.55 -6.65
N GLY A 298 -23.51 -10.72 -7.78
CA GLY A 298 -23.07 -9.61 -8.63
C GLY A 298 -21.57 -9.52 -8.86
N VAL A 299 -20.82 -10.61 -8.64
CA VAL A 299 -19.42 -10.76 -9.08
C VAL A 299 -19.37 -10.83 -10.60
N ASP A 300 -18.56 -9.96 -11.19
CA ASP A 300 -18.44 -9.81 -12.64
C ASP A 300 -17.12 -10.42 -13.17
N SER A 301 -16.01 -10.36 -12.40
CA SER A 301 -14.74 -10.98 -12.75
C SER A 301 -14.21 -11.83 -11.60
N GLU A 302 -13.76 -13.04 -11.88
CA GLU A 302 -13.15 -13.94 -10.91
C GLU A 302 -11.62 -13.88 -11.02
N CYS A 303 -10.94 -13.50 -9.93
CA CYS A 303 -9.52 -13.82 -9.80
C CYS A 303 -9.37 -15.29 -9.37
N HIS A 304 -8.58 -16.04 -10.12
CA HIS A 304 -8.26 -17.43 -9.80
C HIS A 304 -6.75 -17.65 -9.87
N GLY A 305 -6.14 -18.15 -8.79
CA GLY A 305 -4.69 -18.27 -8.65
C GLY A 305 -4.04 -19.11 -9.75
N ALA A 306 -4.74 -20.15 -10.23
CA ALA A 306 -4.26 -21.01 -11.32
C ALA A 306 -4.16 -20.29 -12.69
N THR A 307 -4.65 -19.06 -12.83
CA THR A 307 -4.38 -18.25 -14.03
C THR A 307 -2.92 -17.78 -14.10
N LEU A 308 -2.22 -17.69 -12.96
CA LEU A 308 -0.80 -17.34 -12.89
C LEU A 308 0.12 -18.40 -13.50
N SER A 309 -0.39 -19.61 -13.68
CA SER A 309 0.27 -20.75 -14.31
C SER A 309 -0.29 -21.07 -15.69
N ASP A 310 -1.06 -20.15 -16.29
CA ASP A 310 -1.75 -20.34 -17.58
C ASP A 310 -2.57 -21.66 -17.59
N THR A 311 -3.29 -21.99 -16.49
CA THR A 311 -4.06 -23.25 -16.39
C THR A 311 -5.33 -23.22 -17.25
N ALA A 312 -5.59 -24.31 -17.98
CA ALA A 312 -6.76 -24.53 -18.83
C ALA A 312 -7.97 -25.05 -18.03
N GLY A 313 -9.16 -24.97 -18.63
CA GLY A 313 -10.39 -25.58 -18.09
C GLY A 313 -11.04 -24.83 -16.92
N LEU A 314 -10.51 -23.67 -16.52
CA LEU A 314 -11.08 -22.87 -15.43
C LEU A 314 -12.51 -22.35 -15.73
N GLY A 315 -12.88 -22.24 -17.01
CA GLY A 315 -14.23 -21.89 -17.44
C GLY A 315 -15.27 -23.01 -17.32
N GLU A 316 -14.85 -24.26 -17.11
CA GLU A 316 -15.78 -25.42 -17.13
C GLU A 316 -16.82 -25.37 -16.01
N ARG A 317 -16.49 -24.79 -14.85
CA ARG A 317 -17.46 -24.56 -13.76
C ARG A 317 -18.60 -23.62 -14.17
N TYR A 318 -18.35 -22.63 -15.02
CA TYR A 318 -19.40 -21.78 -15.57
C TYR A 318 -20.22 -22.50 -16.64
N ARG A 319 -19.58 -23.33 -17.48
CA ARG A 319 -20.26 -24.17 -18.45
C ARG A 319 -21.21 -25.16 -17.76
N GLU A 320 -20.75 -25.80 -16.70
CA GLU A 320 -21.56 -26.72 -15.91
C GLU A 320 -22.73 -25.99 -15.23
N ALA A 321 -22.48 -24.78 -14.69
CA ALA A 321 -23.54 -23.96 -14.12
C ALA A 321 -24.63 -23.59 -15.14
N LEU A 322 -24.26 -23.29 -16.40
CA LEU A 322 -25.22 -23.08 -17.50
C LEU A 322 -25.97 -24.37 -17.85
N ALA A 323 -25.26 -25.49 -18.00
CA ALA A 323 -25.86 -26.78 -18.33
C ALA A 323 -26.89 -27.24 -17.28
N ARG A 324 -26.66 -26.89 -16.01
CA ARG A 324 -27.56 -27.15 -14.87
C ARG A 324 -28.66 -26.09 -14.69
N GLY A 325 -28.67 -25.01 -15.48
CA GLY A 325 -29.61 -23.90 -15.34
C GLY A 325 -29.40 -23.06 -14.06
N LEU A 326 -28.22 -23.14 -13.44
CA LEU A 326 -27.87 -22.33 -12.26
C LEU A 326 -27.52 -20.90 -12.63
N ILE A 327 -27.13 -20.64 -13.88
CA ILE A 327 -27.01 -19.31 -14.48
C ILE A 327 -27.57 -19.37 -15.89
N THR A 328 -27.84 -18.21 -16.47
CA THR A 328 -28.28 -18.08 -17.86
C THR A 328 -27.20 -17.41 -18.70
N GLU A 329 -27.25 -17.58 -20.02
CA GLU A 329 -26.36 -16.82 -20.92
C GLU A 329 -26.61 -15.31 -20.80
N THR A 330 -27.84 -14.88 -20.46
CA THR A 330 -28.14 -13.47 -20.16
C THR A 330 -27.41 -12.95 -18.92
N ASP A 331 -27.21 -13.79 -17.89
CA ASP A 331 -26.41 -13.42 -16.73
C ASP A 331 -24.94 -13.20 -17.13
N VAL A 332 -24.40 -14.10 -17.95
CA VAL A 332 -23.04 -14.00 -18.51
C VAL A 332 -22.90 -12.73 -19.37
N ASP A 333 -23.86 -12.47 -20.26
CA ASP A 333 -23.82 -11.30 -21.14
C ASP A 333 -23.85 -9.99 -20.35
N ARG A 334 -24.71 -9.90 -19.33
CA ARG A 334 -24.78 -8.72 -18.45
C ARG A 334 -23.43 -8.45 -17.77
N THR A 335 -22.78 -9.51 -17.29
CA THR A 335 -21.44 -9.43 -16.67
C THR A 335 -20.40 -8.95 -17.67
N LEU A 336 -20.34 -9.56 -18.86
CA LEU A 336 -19.36 -9.20 -19.89
C LEU A 336 -19.58 -7.79 -20.43
N VAL A 337 -20.82 -7.31 -20.53
CA VAL A 337 -21.10 -5.93 -20.92
C VAL A 337 -20.45 -4.95 -19.96
N ARG A 338 -20.47 -5.20 -18.64
CA ARG A 338 -19.78 -4.34 -17.65
C ARG A 338 -18.27 -4.37 -17.83
N LEU A 339 -17.69 -5.56 -18.00
CA LEU A 339 -16.25 -5.73 -18.18
C LEU A 339 -15.75 -5.08 -19.48
N PHE A 340 -16.43 -5.29 -20.61
CA PHE A 340 -16.05 -4.65 -21.86
C PHE A 340 -16.33 -3.15 -21.88
N SER A 341 -17.41 -2.69 -21.25
CA SER A 341 -17.67 -1.25 -21.06
C SER A 341 -16.53 -0.58 -20.31
N ALA A 342 -16.03 -1.21 -19.24
CA ALA A 342 -14.84 -0.73 -18.52
C ALA A 342 -13.62 -0.60 -19.46
N ARG A 343 -13.33 -1.62 -20.29
CA ARG A 343 -12.22 -1.60 -21.26
C ARG A 343 -12.36 -0.52 -22.34
N TYR A 344 -13.57 -0.26 -22.85
CA TYR A 344 -13.82 0.87 -23.76
C TYR A 344 -13.60 2.22 -23.08
N ARG A 345 -14.05 2.37 -21.83
CA ARG A 345 -14.00 3.63 -21.08
C ARG A 345 -12.59 4.04 -20.67
N VAL A 346 -11.70 3.08 -20.40
CA VAL A 346 -10.27 3.33 -20.14
C VAL A 346 -9.45 3.50 -21.42
N GLY A 347 -10.01 3.14 -22.57
CA GLY A 347 -9.33 3.22 -23.87
C GLY A 347 -8.44 2.03 -24.19
N ASP A 348 -8.66 0.88 -23.53
CA ASP A 348 -8.06 -0.41 -23.94
C ASP A 348 -8.65 -0.86 -25.29
N LEU A 349 -9.96 -0.65 -25.47
CA LEU A 349 -10.66 -0.88 -26.74
C LEU A 349 -11.00 0.44 -27.42
N ALA A 350 -10.92 0.47 -28.75
CA ALA A 350 -11.16 1.68 -29.54
C ALA A 350 -12.67 2.03 -29.60
N GLY A 351 -12.99 3.33 -29.65
CA GLY A 351 -14.33 3.82 -29.96
C GLY A 351 -14.89 4.83 -28.96
N VAL A 352 -14.49 4.76 -27.69
CA VAL A 352 -14.98 5.68 -26.63
C VAL A 352 -13.86 6.61 -26.18
N ARG A 353 -12.84 6.06 -25.55
CA ARG A 353 -11.65 6.79 -25.11
C ARG A 353 -10.48 6.48 -26.05
N LYS A 354 -9.69 7.49 -26.38
CA LYS A 354 -8.42 7.27 -27.08
C LYS A 354 -7.41 6.63 -26.11
N PRO A 355 -6.62 5.62 -26.54
CA PRO A 355 -5.54 5.10 -25.72
C PRO A 355 -4.64 6.24 -25.25
N GLY A 356 -4.39 6.30 -23.94
CA GLY A 356 -3.54 7.29 -23.30
C GLY A 356 -2.25 6.67 -22.75
N GLY A 357 -1.36 7.51 -22.24
CA GLY A 357 -0.12 7.08 -21.60
C GLY A 357 1.14 7.40 -22.39
N SER A 358 2.23 7.63 -21.67
CA SER A 358 3.55 7.82 -22.25
C SER A 358 4.55 6.96 -21.49
N ILE A 359 5.36 6.19 -22.20
CA ILE A 359 6.45 5.40 -21.61
C ILE A 359 7.43 6.32 -20.85
N ALA A 360 7.56 7.58 -21.26
CA ALA A 360 8.40 8.57 -20.59
C ALA A 360 7.89 9.00 -19.20
N ALA A 361 6.63 8.68 -18.84
CA ALA A 361 6.11 8.92 -17.50
C ALA A 361 6.67 7.94 -16.47
N ILE A 362 7.09 6.74 -16.89
CA ILE A 362 7.61 5.69 -16.02
C ILE A 362 8.91 6.17 -15.36
N GLY A 363 8.91 6.25 -14.02
CA GLY A 363 10.09 6.67 -13.26
C GLY A 363 10.51 8.13 -13.51
N ALA A 364 9.58 8.99 -13.93
CA ALA A 364 9.88 10.39 -14.23
C ALA A 364 10.52 11.11 -13.03
N PRO A 365 11.47 12.04 -13.23
CA PRO A 365 12.13 12.75 -12.13
C PRO A 365 11.17 13.49 -11.18
N ALA A 366 10.06 13.99 -11.72
CA ALA A 366 9.02 14.64 -10.91
C ALA A 366 8.33 13.65 -9.94
N HIS A 367 8.16 12.39 -10.33
CA HIS A 367 7.59 11.36 -9.47
C HIS A 367 8.58 10.98 -8.36
N ALA A 368 9.87 10.87 -8.67
CA ALA A 368 10.91 10.64 -7.66
C ALA A 368 11.01 11.80 -6.63
N ALA A 369 10.85 13.05 -7.08
CA ALA A 369 10.78 14.21 -6.18
C ALA A 369 9.53 14.18 -5.30
N ALA A 370 8.39 13.78 -5.85
CA ALA A 370 7.16 13.60 -5.08
C ALA A 370 7.27 12.46 -4.06
N ALA A 371 7.95 11.36 -4.41
CA ALA A 371 8.22 10.26 -3.48
C ALA A 371 9.06 10.71 -2.27
N LEU A 372 10.08 11.56 -2.49
CA LEU A 372 10.84 12.18 -1.40
C LEU A 372 9.94 13.08 -0.54
N SER A 373 9.14 13.95 -1.15
CA SER A 373 8.26 14.85 -0.41
C SER A 373 7.20 14.08 0.41
N ALA A 374 6.62 13.03 -0.17
CA ALA A 374 5.67 12.16 0.53
C ALA A 374 6.32 11.46 1.72
N ALA A 375 7.53 10.91 1.51
CA ALA A 375 8.30 10.27 2.58
C ALA A 375 8.64 11.24 3.71
N GLU A 376 9.05 12.47 3.41
CA GLU A 376 9.33 13.48 4.43
C GLU A 376 8.10 13.88 5.24
N LYS A 377 6.95 14.00 4.58
CA LYS A 377 5.67 14.35 5.22
C LYS A 377 5.06 13.21 6.04
N SER A 378 5.45 11.96 5.78
CA SER A 378 4.93 10.78 6.50
C SER A 378 5.68 10.45 7.79
N LEU A 379 6.91 10.96 7.98
CA LEU A 379 7.71 10.63 9.17
C LEU A 379 7.11 11.29 10.42
N VAL A 380 6.93 10.51 11.47
CA VAL A 380 6.30 10.95 12.72
C VAL A 380 7.36 11.01 13.83
N LEU A 381 7.67 12.23 14.29
CA LEU A 381 8.53 12.42 15.44
C LEU A 381 7.72 12.15 16.72
N LEU A 382 8.02 11.06 17.43
CA LEU A 382 7.26 10.63 18.61
C LEU A 382 7.83 11.18 19.91
N LYS A 383 9.16 11.32 19.98
CA LYS A 383 9.88 11.88 21.13
C LYS A 383 11.07 12.68 20.64
N ASN A 384 11.38 13.77 21.34
CA ASN A 384 12.61 14.52 21.19
C ASN A 384 12.93 15.27 22.50
N ASP A 385 14.04 14.95 23.15
CA ASP A 385 14.54 15.61 24.35
C ASP A 385 15.44 16.84 24.06
N GLY A 386 15.50 17.25 22.79
CA GLY A 386 16.33 18.36 22.32
C GLY A 386 17.56 17.91 21.53
N ILE A 387 17.81 16.61 21.39
CA ILE A 387 18.90 16.09 20.54
C ILE A 387 18.68 16.36 19.05
N LEU A 388 17.42 16.46 18.60
CA LEU A 388 17.07 16.78 17.22
C LEU A 388 16.62 18.24 17.06
N PRO A 389 16.97 18.91 15.95
CA PRO A 389 17.78 18.39 14.85
C PRO A 389 19.27 18.24 15.20
N LEU A 390 19.93 17.26 14.57
CA LEU A 390 21.35 16.97 14.76
C LEU A 390 22.21 18.20 14.46
N ARG A 391 23.12 18.52 15.39
CA ARG A 391 24.07 19.61 15.21
C ARG A 391 25.18 19.22 14.22
N PRO A 392 25.69 20.16 13.41
CA PRO A 392 26.85 19.92 12.55
C PRO A 392 28.07 19.44 13.36
N GLY A 393 28.87 18.54 12.79
CA GLY A 393 30.12 18.08 13.38
C GLY A 393 30.01 16.94 14.40
N LEU A 394 28.80 16.52 14.78
CA LEU A 394 28.62 15.35 15.65
C LEU A 394 29.18 14.08 15.01
N ARG A 395 29.80 13.22 15.80
CA ARG A 395 30.20 11.88 15.36
C ARG A 395 29.03 10.93 15.56
N ILE A 396 28.60 10.28 14.48
CA ILE A 396 27.40 9.42 14.48
C ILE A 396 27.85 7.97 14.35
N ALA A 397 27.31 7.09 15.18
CA ALA A 397 27.33 5.66 14.91
C ALA A 397 25.92 5.20 14.49
N VAL A 398 25.80 4.67 13.28
CA VAL A 398 24.58 4.01 12.79
C VAL A 398 24.67 2.55 13.21
N ILE A 399 23.68 2.10 13.98
CA ILE A 399 23.59 0.74 14.53
C ILE A 399 22.22 0.13 14.19
N GLY A 400 22.11 -1.19 14.31
CA GLY A 400 20.86 -1.92 14.05
C GLY A 400 20.80 -2.51 12.65
N PRO A 401 19.94 -3.52 12.44
CA PRO A 401 19.93 -4.30 11.21
C PRO A 401 19.48 -3.50 9.98
N LEU A 402 18.76 -2.40 10.18
CA LEU A 402 18.12 -1.65 9.09
C LEU A 402 18.90 -0.39 8.65
N GLY A 403 20.06 -0.12 9.26
CA GLY A 403 20.82 1.11 9.00
C GLY A 403 21.30 1.27 7.56
N ASP A 404 21.77 0.19 6.95
CA ASP A 404 22.17 0.12 5.54
C ASP A 404 21.19 -0.68 4.67
N ALA A 405 20.04 -1.08 5.24
CA ALA A 405 19.04 -1.86 4.52
C ALA A 405 18.31 -1.01 3.48
N THR A 406 17.94 -1.66 2.37
CA THR A 406 17.18 -1.06 1.27
C THR A 406 15.91 -1.83 0.95
N ARG A 407 15.85 -3.13 1.28
CA ARG A 407 14.65 -3.94 1.06
C ARG A 407 13.48 -3.47 1.90
N VAL A 408 13.72 -3.12 3.16
CA VAL A 408 12.70 -2.62 4.09
C VAL A 408 12.03 -1.33 3.63
N LEU A 409 12.70 -0.49 2.84
CA LEU A 409 12.13 0.78 2.37
C LEU A 409 10.92 0.58 1.47
N ARG A 410 10.88 -0.56 0.76
CA ARG A 410 9.95 -0.76 -0.34
C ARG A 410 8.53 -1.05 0.08
N GLY A 411 8.29 -1.73 1.19
CA GLY A 411 6.97 -2.26 1.51
C GLY A 411 6.54 -3.47 0.65
N ASN A 412 5.39 -4.08 0.96
CA ASN A 412 4.82 -5.17 0.16
C ASN A 412 4.04 -4.60 -1.04
N TYR A 413 3.49 -5.44 -1.93
CA TYR A 413 2.76 -5.00 -3.13
C TYR A 413 3.48 -3.95 -4.02
N SER A 414 4.80 -3.87 -3.88
CA SER A 414 5.69 -2.98 -4.63
C SER A 414 6.34 -3.72 -5.79
N SER A 415 6.63 -2.99 -6.87
CA SER A 415 7.37 -3.57 -8.01
C SER A 415 8.73 -4.15 -7.55
N PRO A 416 9.07 -5.41 -7.90
CA PRO A 416 10.43 -5.93 -7.77
C PRO A 416 11.48 -5.04 -8.44
N LEU A 417 11.04 -4.29 -9.46
CA LEU A 417 11.78 -3.24 -10.15
C LEU A 417 11.30 -1.89 -9.63
N SER A 418 11.54 -1.58 -8.36
CA SER A 418 11.30 -0.23 -7.83
C SER A 418 12.45 0.70 -8.17
N GLY A 419 12.19 2.01 -8.19
CA GLY A 419 13.21 3.05 -8.31
C GLY A 419 14.33 2.90 -7.28
N THR A 420 15.52 3.41 -7.61
CA THR A 420 16.74 3.19 -6.81
C THR A 420 16.55 3.62 -5.34
N PRO A 421 16.60 2.68 -4.38
CA PRO A 421 16.41 3.00 -2.98
C PRO A 421 17.63 3.71 -2.38
N ILE A 422 17.39 4.53 -1.34
CA ILE A 422 18.43 5.18 -0.53
C ILE A 422 18.29 4.69 0.91
N SER A 423 19.28 3.94 1.42
CA SER A 423 19.33 3.50 2.82
C SER A 423 19.49 4.68 3.80
N VAL A 424 19.20 4.47 5.08
CA VAL A 424 19.38 5.50 6.12
C VAL A 424 20.85 5.95 6.19
N LEU A 425 21.79 5.02 6.13
CA LEU A 425 23.22 5.29 6.13
C LEU A 425 23.64 6.20 4.95
N ASP A 426 23.17 5.89 3.74
CA ASP A 426 23.50 6.69 2.56
C ASP A 426 22.77 8.04 2.56
N GLY A 427 21.54 8.09 3.08
CA GLY A 427 20.82 9.33 3.33
C GLY A 427 21.57 10.26 4.26
N LEU A 428 22.05 9.75 5.40
CA LEU A 428 22.84 10.52 6.37
C LEU A 428 24.13 11.05 5.75
N ARG A 429 24.85 10.23 4.97
CA ARG A 429 26.06 10.66 4.26
C ARG A 429 25.79 11.80 3.27
N ARG A 430 24.64 11.78 2.59
CA ARG A 430 24.22 12.85 1.66
C ARG A 430 23.74 14.11 2.39
N ALA A 431 23.01 13.96 3.49
CA ALA A 431 22.44 15.07 4.24
C ALA A 431 23.45 15.78 5.16
N LEU A 432 24.51 15.08 5.57
CA LEU A 432 25.51 15.59 6.49
C LEU A 432 26.93 15.40 5.92
N PRO A 433 27.26 16.05 4.80
CA PRO A 433 28.59 15.92 4.19
C PRO A 433 29.68 16.37 5.17
N GLY A 434 30.78 15.62 5.23
CA GLY A 434 31.89 15.88 6.16
C GLY A 434 31.68 15.38 7.60
N THR A 435 30.48 14.92 7.94
CA THR A 435 30.19 14.33 9.25
C THR A 435 30.79 12.92 9.35
N ARG A 436 31.44 12.62 10.47
CA ARG A 436 32.00 11.28 10.71
C ARG A 436 30.87 10.32 11.06
N ILE A 437 30.50 9.48 10.11
CA ILE A 437 29.45 8.47 10.25
C ILE A 437 30.10 7.09 10.21
N ASN A 438 30.10 6.39 11.35
CA ASN A 438 30.53 5.00 11.45
C ASN A 438 29.30 4.10 11.35
N HIS A 439 29.39 3.03 10.55
CA HIS A 439 28.33 2.02 10.47
C HIS A 439 28.79 0.75 11.18
N VAL A 440 27.96 0.24 12.08
CA VAL A 440 28.20 -1.02 12.79
C VAL A 440 27.28 -2.09 12.20
N PRO A 441 27.83 -3.09 11.46
CA PRO A 441 27.04 -4.22 11.01
C PRO A 441 26.36 -4.92 12.20
N PHE A 442 25.17 -5.44 11.97
CA PHE A 442 24.45 -6.22 12.97
C PHE A 442 24.86 -7.71 12.93
N ALA A 443 24.37 -8.50 13.90
CA ALA A 443 24.45 -9.96 13.80
C ALA A 443 23.48 -10.49 12.73
N GLU A 444 23.58 -11.78 12.42
CA GLU A 444 22.59 -12.43 11.55
C GLU A 444 21.18 -12.31 12.16
N THR A 445 20.21 -11.93 11.34
CA THR A 445 18.81 -11.80 11.75
C THR A 445 17.86 -12.14 10.60
N TYR A 446 16.57 -12.28 10.88
CA TYR A 446 15.56 -12.63 9.88
C TYR A 446 15.21 -11.46 8.94
N THR A 447 15.60 -10.23 9.27
CA THR A 447 15.43 -9.05 8.39
C THR A 447 16.52 -8.92 7.33
N ASP A 448 17.47 -9.86 7.25
CA ASP A 448 18.57 -9.80 6.31
C ASP A 448 18.12 -10.06 4.85
N GLY A 449 19.00 -9.73 3.89
CA GLY A 449 18.79 -10.04 2.47
C GLY A 449 18.37 -8.82 1.66
N ASP A 450 19.25 -7.82 1.59
CA ASP A 450 19.08 -6.64 0.74
C ASP A 450 19.58 -6.92 -0.68
N PRO A 451 18.93 -6.40 -1.74
CA PRO A 451 19.45 -6.49 -3.10
C PRO A 451 20.90 -5.99 -3.17
N ILE A 452 21.77 -6.76 -3.83
CA ILE A 452 23.16 -6.33 -3.99
C ILE A 452 23.19 -5.09 -4.89
N PRO A 453 23.78 -3.97 -4.45
CA PRO A 453 23.80 -2.76 -5.27
C PRO A 453 24.64 -2.98 -6.53
N VAL A 454 24.22 -2.38 -7.65
CA VAL A 454 24.94 -2.45 -8.94
C VAL A 454 26.41 -2.03 -8.83
N THR A 455 26.74 -1.14 -7.88
CA THR A 455 28.10 -0.70 -7.60
C THR A 455 29.01 -1.82 -7.08
N ALA A 456 28.45 -2.89 -6.50
CA ALA A 456 29.13 -4.10 -6.06
C ALA A 456 29.10 -5.24 -7.09
N LEU A 457 28.53 -5.02 -8.29
CA LEU A 457 28.44 -6.01 -9.36
C LEU A 457 29.26 -5.58 -10.57
N ARG A 458 29.98 -6.52 -11.18
CA ARG A 458 30.76 -6.28 -12.40
C ARG A 458 30.50 -7.36 -13.44
N GLY A 459 30.24 -6.94 -14.68
CA GLY A 459 30.17 -7.83 -15.83
C GLY A 459 31.55 -8.44 -16.13
N PRO A 460 31.60 -9.46 -17.01
CA PRO A 460 32.86 -10.06 -17.46
C PRO A 460 33.82 -9.04 -18.08
N ASP A 461 33.28 -8.00 -18.71
CA ASP A 461 34.02 -6.86 -19.31
C ASP A 461 34.45 -5.78 -18.28
N GLY A 462 34.09 -5.95 -17.01
CA GLY A 462 34.38 -5.00 -15.94
C GLY A 462 33.44 -3.81 -15.82
N ARG A 463 32.36 -3.72 -16.61
CA ARG A 463 31.33 -2.67 -16.46
C ARG A 463 30.40 -2.95 -15.27
N PRO A 464 29.78 -1.94 -14.64
CA PRO A 464 28.79 -2.15 -13.57
C PRO A 464 27.60 -3.01 -14.02
N GLY A 465 27.17 -3.95 -13.18
CA GLY A 465 26.08 -4.88 -13.47
C GLY A 465 26.53 -6.32 -13.73
N LEU A 466 25.66 -7.14 -14.32
CA LEU A 466 25.89 -8.53 -14.67
C LEU A 466 25.52 -8.79 -16.13
N LEU A 467 26.28 -9.65 -16.82
CA LEU A 467 25.95 -10.08 -18.17
C LEU A 467 24.81 -11.11 -18.11
N ALA A 468 23.61 -10.70 -18.53
CA ALA A 468 22.44 -11.54 -18.67
C ALA A 468 22.34 -12.08 -20.11
N ARG A 469 22.10 -13.38 -20.23
CA ARG A 469 21.84 -14.09 -21.49
C ARG A 469 20.49 -14.78 -21.39
N TYR A 470 19.59 -14.46 -22.32
CA TYR A 470 18.21 -14.95 -22.37
C TYR A 470 18.10 -16.05 -23.43
N PHE A 471 17.59 -17.21 -23.05
CA PHE A 471 17.46 -18.38 -23.91
C PHE A 471 15.99 -18.79 -23.97
N ASN A 472 15.39 -18.74 -25.15
CA ASN A 472 14.00 -19.19 -25.32
C ASN A 472 13.92 -20.70 -25.15
N VAL A 473 12.77 -21.16 -24.64
CA VAL A 473 12.45 -22.59 -24.60
C VAL A 473 12.40 -23.17 -26.03
N LEU A 474 12.81 -24.42 -26.19
CA LEU A 474 12.70 -25.20 -27.42
C LEU A 474 11.31 -25.82 -27.53
N GLY A 475 10.73 -25.75 -28.72
CA GLY A 475 9.35 -26.14 -28.97
C GLY A 475 8.37 -25.05 -28.56
N MET A 476 7.15 -25.14 -29.08
CA MET A 476 6.09 -24.20 -28.73
C MET A 476 5.38 -24.69 -27.45
N PRO A 477 5.44 -23.95 -26.33
CA PRO A 477 4.60 -24.26 -25.17
C PRO A 477 3.13 -24.21 -25.59
N PRO A 478 2.26 -25.01 -24.95
CA PRO A 478 0.82 -24.81 -25.12
C PRO A 478 0.43 -23.42 -24.58
N ALA A 479 -0.58 -22.80 -25.19
CA ALA A 479 -1.07 -21.50 -24.72
C ALA A 479 -1.64 -21.56 -23.29
N ARG A 480 -2.15 -22.73 -22.89
CA ARG A 480 -2.59 -23.05 -21.53
C ARG A 480 -2.26 -24.50 -21.19
N PHE A 481 -1.98 -24.78 -19.91
CA PHE A 481 -1.65 -26.11 -19.40
C PHE A 481 -2.89 -26.79 -18.82
N VAL A 482 -3.09 -28.08 -19.14
CA VAL A 482 -4.06 -28.90 -18.38
C VAL A 482 -3.69 -28.86 -16.88
N PRO A 483 -4.66 -28.81 -15.96
CA PRO A 483 -4.38 -28.77 -14.52
C PRO A 483 -3.31 -29.78 -14.09
N GLY A 484 -2.28 -29.31 -13.38
CA GLY A 484 -1.14 -30.11 -12.92
C GLY A 484 -0.01 -30.34 -13.94
N ALA A 485 -0.24 -30.09 -15.24
CA ALA A 485 0.74 -30.41 -16.29
C ALA A 485 1.92 -29.41 -16.39
N MET A 486 1.80 -28.22 -15.77
CA MET A 486 2.85 -27.20 -15.82
C MET A 486 4.15 -27.70 -15.16
N ALA A 487 4.06 -28.36 -14.01
CA ALA A 487 5.24 -28.88 -13.30
C ALA A 487 6.04 -29.86 -14.16
N ASP A 488 5.34 -30.77 -14.84
CA ASP A 488 5.92 -31.73 -15.79
C ASP A 488 6.56 -31.05 -16.99
N TYR A 489 5.89 -30.02 -17.55
CA TYR A 489 6.46 -29.23 -18.63
C TYR A 489 7.75 -28.55 -18.20
N VAL A 490 7.74 -27.88 -17.04
CA VAL A 490 8.91 -27.20 -16.47
C VAL A 490 10.08 -28.17 -16.27
N ALA A 491 9.82 -29.35 -15.72
CA ALA A 491 10.84 -30.37 -15.51
C ALA A 491 11.47 -30.89 -16.81
N LYS A 492 10.72 -30.90 -17.91
CA LYS A 492 11.15 -31.40 -19.23
C LYS A 492 11.62 -30.29 -20.17
N ALA A 493 11.40 -29.03 -19.82
CA ALA A 493 11.71 -27.87 -20.65
C ALA A 493 13.19 -27.86 -21.02
N ARG A 494 13.47 -27.75 -22.32
CA ARG A 494 14.82 -27.55 -22.85
C ARG A 494 14.90 -26.16 -23.43
N PHE A 495 16.04 -25.51 -23.30
CA PHE A 495 16.27 -24.16 -23.79
C PHE A 495 17.24 -24.20 -24.95
N ALA A 496 17.14 -23.22 -25.85
CA ALA A 496 18.07 -23.08 -26.96
C ALA A 496 19.51 -22.91 -26.46
N ASP A 497 20.48 -23.37 -27.25
CA ASP A 497 21.90 -23.25 -26.90
C ASP A 497 22.46 -21.83 -27.15
N THR A 498 21.78 -21.04 -27.98
CA THR A 498 22.16 -19.66 -28.32
C THR A 498 21.19 -18.68 -27.66
N PRO A 499 21.67 -17.61 -27.01
CA PRO A 499 20.79 -16.62 -26.42
C PRO A 499 20.11 -15.76 -27.49
N VAL A 500 18.82 -15.50 -27.33
CA VAL A 500 18.04 -14.59 -28.19
C VAL A 500 18.24 -13.11 -27.82
N ALA A 501 18.73 -12.85 -26.60
CA ALA A 501 19.12 -11.53 -26.15
C ALA A 501 20.29 -11.62 -25.17
N THR A 502 21.20 -10.66 -25.24
CA THR A 502 22.34 -10.53 -24.32
C THR A 502 22.51 -9.06 -23.95
N ARG A 503 22.53 -8.74 -22.66
CA ARG A 503 22.77 -7.37 -22.18
C ARG A 503 23.34 -7.33 -20.77
N ILE A 504 23.87 -6.17 -20.38
CA ILE A 504 24.26 -5.92 -18.99
C ILE A 504 23.01 -5.46 -18.21
N GLU A 505 22.71 -6.18 -17.14
CA GLU A 505 21.63 -5.85 -16.21
C GLU A 505 22.20 -5.27 -14.91
N PRO A 506 21.50 -4.35 -14.23
CA PRO A 506 21.94 -3.81 -12.93
C PRO A 506 22.10 -4.88 -11.83
N GLY A 507 21.40 -6.01 -11.97
CA GLY A 507 21.42 -7.13 -11.02
C GLY A 507 20.70 -8.34 -11.59
N VAL A 508 20.21 -9.21 -10.69
CA VAL A 508 19.38 -10.37 -11.03
C VAL A 508 17.94 -9.97 -10.74
N ASN A 509 17.21 -9.49 -11.74
CA ASN A 509 15.77 -9.27 -11.71
C ASN A 509 15.27 -9.46 -13.15
N GLY A 510 14.18 -10.20 -13.34
CA GLY A 510 13.64 -10.50 -14.66
C GLY A 510 13.07 -9.25 -15.34
N ARG A 511 13.77 -8.73 -16.33
CA ARG A 511 13.32 -7.62 -17.21
C ARG A 511 12.91 -8.11 -18.60
N SER A 512 12.62 -9.39 -18.74
CA SER A 512 12.25 -10.05 -20.01
C SER A 512 11.02 -9.45 -20.69
N LEU A 513 10.06 -8.93 -19.93
CA LEU A 513 8.85 -8.32 -20.47
C LEU A 513 9.10 -7.01 -21.25
N ASP A 514 10.29 -6.41 -21.14
CA ASP A 514 10.71 -5.27 -21.98
C ASP A 514 11.39 -5.70 -23.31
N LEU A 515 11.60 -7.01 -23.53
CA LEU A 515 12.25 -7.58 -24.71
C LEU A 515 11.23 -8.37 -25.56
N ALA A 516 10.84 -7.84 -26.72
CA ALA A 516 9.85 -8.51 -27.59
C ALA A 516 10.29 -9.89 -28.10
N GLN A 517 11.59 -10.13 -28.25
CA GLN A 517 12.16 -11.38 -28.78
C GLN A 517 12.29 -12.52 -27.76
N VAL A 518 12.15 -12.22 -26.46
CA VAL A 518 12.27 -13.22 -25.39
C VAL A 518 10.91 -13.90 -25.20
N SER A 519 10.83 -15.22 -25.10
CA SER A 519 9.56 -15.91 -24.84
C SER A 519 9.10 -15.69 -23.38
N ASP A 520 7.82 -15.86 -23.07
CA ASP A 520 7.37 -15.93 -21.66
C ASP A 520 8.00 -17.11 -20.91
N HIS A 521 8.31 -18.18 -21.65
CA HIS A 521 9.05 -19.34 -21.17
C HIS A 521 10.52 -19.24 -21.64
N HIS A 522 11.40 -18.85 -20.74
CA HIS A 522 12.81 -18.65 -21.07
C HIS A 522 13.70 -18.90 -19.85
N ARG A 523 14.98 -19.18 -20.12
CA ARG A 523 16.03 -19.21 -19.11
C ARG A 523 16.85 -17.94 -19.20
N VAL A 524 17.23 -17.41 -18.04
CA VAL A 524 18.22 -16.33 -17.95
C VAL A 524 19.42 -16.82 -17.19
N ILE A 525 20.61 -16.57 -17.75
CA ILE A 525 21.88 -16.82 -17.08
C ILE A 525 22.59 -15.48 -16.89
N TRP A 526 22.79 -15.09 -15.63
CA TRP A 526 23.59 -13.95 -15.23
C TRP A 526 25.01 -14.39 -14.87
N THR A 527 26.00 -13.72 -15.45
CA THR A 527 27.42 -13.98 -15.20
C THR A 527 28.17 -12.69 -14.90
N GLY A 528 29.13 -12.78 -13.99
CA GLY A 528 29.96 -11.66 -13.60
C GLY A 528 30.64 -11.89 -12.26
N PHE A 529 30.82 -10.81 -11.51
CA PHE A 529 31.55 -10.81 -10.26
C PHE A 529 30.83 -9.99 -9.20
N ILE A 530 30.84 -10.49 -7.97
CA ILE A 530 30.62 -9.69 -6.77
C ILE A 530 31.96 -9.04 -6.39
N VAL A 531 31.94 -7.73 -6.14
CA VAL A 531 33.09 -6.91 -5.72
C VAL A 531 32.71 -6.17 -4.43
N PRO A 532 33.05 -6.73 -3.26
CA PRO A 532 32.65 -6.16 -1.98
C PRO A 532 33.31 -4.78 -1.74
N PRO A 533 32.56 -3.79 -1.23
CA PRO A 533 33.11 -2.49 -0.87
C PRO A 533 33.98 -2.56 0.39
N GLU A 534 33.72 -3.53 1.27
CA GLU A 534 34.41 -3.72 2.53
C GLU A 534 34.78 -5.19 2.78
N THR A 535 35.89 -5.41 3.49
CA THR A 535 36.25 -6.74 3.99
C THR A 535 35.38 -7.08 5.19
N GLY A 536 34.85 -8.30 5.24
CA GLY A 536 34.01 -8.73 6.35
C GLY A 536 33.26 -10.02 6.08
N SER A 537 32.38 -10.36 7.03
CA SER A 537 31.42 -11.44 6.88
C SER A 537 30.14 -10.92 6.23
N TYR A 538 29.61 -11.67 5.27
CA TYR A 538 28.39 -11.36 4.56
C TYR A 538 27.50 -12.59 4.54
N ARG A 539 26.20 -12.42 4.80
CA ARG A 539 25.21 -13.38 4.33
C ARG A 539 24.98 -13.11 2.85
N LEU A 540 25.08 -14.12 2.01
CA LEU A 540 24.95 -14.02 0.56
C LEU A 540 23.98 -15.10 0.09
N GLY A 541 23.11 -14.78 -0.86
CA GLY A 541 22.22 -15.77 -1.43
C GLY A 541 21.22 -15.23 -2.43
N LEU A 542 20.09 -15.93 -2.54
CA LEU A 542 19.01 -15.60 -3.47
C LEU A 542 17.69 -15.42 -2.72
N SER A 543 16.85 -14.52 -3.22
CA SER A 543 15.42 -14.44 -2.91
C SER A 543 14.61 -14.92 -4.12
N GLY A 544 13.37 -15.32 -3.91
CA GLY A 544 12.48 -15.84 -4.96
C GLY A 544 11.95 -17.24 -4.63
N PHE A 545 11.27 -17.86 -5.56
CA PHE A 545 10.60 -19.16 -5.39
C PHE A 545 10.69 -20.01 -6.67
N MET A 546 10.56 -21.33 -6.51
CA MET A 546 10.48 -22.37 -7.55
C MET A 546 11.68 -22.53 -8.52
N SER A 547 12.25 -21.46 -9.05
CA SER A 547 13.40 -21.52 -9.97
C SER A 547 14.48 -20.54 -9.52
N GLY A 548 15.75 -20.94 -9.59
CA GLY A 548 16.86 -20.09 -9.17
C GLY A 548 18.03 -20.87 -8.59
N THR A 549 19.18 -20.84 -9.27
CA THR A 549 20.42 -21.44 -8.76
C THR A 549 21.55 -20.42 -8.81
N MET A 550 22.43 -20.49 -7.81
CA MET A 550 23.63 -19.68 -7.72
C MET A 550 24.86 -20.58 -7.59
N ARG A 551 25.87 -20.33 -8.43
CA ARG A 551 27.24 -20.74 -8.19
C ARG A 551 28.05 -19.54 -7.69
N PHE A 552 28.80 -19.75 -6.61
CA PHE A 552 29.69 -18.75 -6.04
C PHE A 552 31.12 -19.29 -6.02
N ALA A 553 32.07 -18.50 -6.52
CA ALA A 553 33.47 -18.90 -6.63
C ALA A 553 33.67 -20.26 -7.33
N GLY A 554 32.87 -20.53 -8.37
CA GLY A 554 32.94 -21.75 -9.16
C GLY A 554 32.28 -22.98 -8.53
N LYS A 555 31.64 -22.89 -7.35
CA LYS A 555 30.97 -24.00 -6.66
C LYS A 555 29.45 -23.77 -6.54
N PRO A 556 28.61 -24.82 -6.52
CA PRO A 556 27.19 -24.69 -6.16
C PRO A 556 27.04 -23.99 -4.81
N PHE A 557 26.09 -23.07 -4.68
CA PHE A 557 25.97 -22.21 -3.51
C PHE A 557 24.55 -22.13 -2.96
N VAL A 558 23.56 -21.68 -3.74
CA VAL A 558 22.13 -21.60 -3.36
C VAL A 558 21.28 -22.22 -4.46
N ASP A 559 20.18 -22.86 -4.07
CA ASP A 559 19.17 -23.46 -4.94
C ASP A 559 17.79 -23.16 -4.33
N LEU A 560 16.88 -22.60 -5.12
CA LEU A 560 15.53 -22.19 -4.71
C LEU A 560 14.45 -23.24 -5.01
N LYS A 561 14.81 -24.43 -5.51
CA LYS A 561 13.83 -25.46 -5.91
C LYS A 561 12.82 -25.83 -4.80
N ASP A 562 13.24 -25.76 -3.54
CA ASP A 562 12.43 -26.10 -2.36
C ASP A 562 11.91 -24.84 -1.62
N ALA A 563 12.16 -23.64 -2.15
CA ALA A 563 11.75 -22.38 -1.53
C ALA A 563 10.27 -22.09 -1.86
N PRO A 564 9.37 -22.03 -0.85
CA PRO A 564 7.97 -21.71 -1.10
C PRO A 564 7.80 -20.22 -1.44
N TRP A 565 6.68 -19.90 -2.08
CA TRP A 565 6.27 -18.52 -2.28
C TRP A 565 6.14 -17.78 -0.94
N GLY A 566 6.53 -16.50 -0.88
CA GLY A 566 6.53 -15.70 0.35
C GLY A 566 7.60 -16.07 1.39
N SER A 567 8.56 -16.94 1.07
CA SER A 567 9.64 -17.29 2.00
C SER A 567 10.73 -16.23 2.11
N LEU A 568 11.42 -16.22 3.26
CA LEU A 568 12.61 -15.38 3.46
C LEU A 568 13.76 -15.81 2.53
N PRO A 569 14.70 -14.91 2.21
CA PRO A 569 15.81 -15.24 1.32
C PRO A 569 16.68 -16.41 1.80
N THR A 570 17.04 -17.31 0.89
CA THR A 570 17.95 -18.43 1.16
C THR A 570 19.40 -17.95 1.08
N MET A 571 20.09 -17.90 2.23
CA MET A 571 21.44 -17.31 2.32
C MET A 571 22.43 -18.14 3.13
N LYS A 572 23.73 -17.97 2.83
CA LYS A 572 24.86 -18.57 3.56
C LYS A 572 25.89 -17.51 3.92
N THR A 573 26.57 -17.70 5.04
CA THR A 573 27.61 -16.77 5.51
C THR A 573 28.95 -17.05 4.86
N VAL A 574 29.55 -16.01 4.27
CA VAL A 574 30.84 -16.04 3.57
C VAL A 574 31.72 -14.89 4.03
N ARG A 575 33.05 -15.07 3.95
CA ARG A 575 34.02 -14.00 4.22
C ARG A 575 34.55 -13.41 2.92
N LEU A 576 34.28 -12.13 2.72
CA LEU A 576 34.63 -11.41 1.50
C LEU A 576 35.75 -10.39 1.78
N LYS A 577 36.64 -10.18 0.81
CA LYS A 577 37.72 -9.20 0.86
C LYS A 577 37.37 -8.00 -0.04
N ARG A 578 37.54 -6.79 0.48
CA ARG A 578 37.34 -5.53 -0.25
C ARG A 578 38.03 -5.57 -1.61
N GLY A 579 37.31 -5.18 -2.67
CA GLY A 579 37.83 -5.08 -4.03
C GLY A 579 38.16 -6.41 -4.73
N LYS A 580 38.19 -7.54 -4.02
CA LYS A 580 38.39 -8.85 -4.64
C LYS A 580 37.17 -9.22 -5.46
N ARG A 581 37.40 -9.70 -6.68
CA ARG A 581 36.36 -10.21 -7.57
C ARG A 581 36.03 -11.66 -7.22
N TYR A 582 34.76 -11.94 -6.97
CA TYR A 582 34.25 -13.29 -6.73
C TYR A 582 33.32 -13.69 -7.88
N PRO A 583 33.69 -14.68 -8.72
CA PRO A 583 32.87 -15.03 -9.87
C PRO A 583 31.55 -15.64 -9.42
N ILE A 584 30.47 -15.22 -10.07
CA ILE A 584 29.13 -15.73 -9.85
C ILE A 584 28.47 -16.14 -11.16
N VAL A 585 27.65 -17.19 -11.06
CA VAL A 585 26.70 -17.58 -12.09
C VAL A 585 25.36 -17.73 -11.40
N VAL A 586 24.35 -16.98 -11.83
CA VAL A 586 22.97 -17.13 -11.38
C VAL A 586 22.14 -17.58 -12.58
N SER A 587 21.29 -18.57 -12.40
CA SER A 587 20.35 -19.05 -13.43
C SER A 587 18.94 -19.01 -12.86
N GLY A 588 17.98 -18.55 -13.65
CA GLY A 588 16.55 -18.58 -13.32
C GLY A 588 15.73 -18.90 -14.55
N ASP A 589 14.67 -19.67 -14.35
CA ASP A 589 13.77 -20.11 -15.43
C ASP A 589 12.43 -19.40 -15.23
N ALA A 590 12.02 -18.63 -16.23
CA ALA A 590 10.73 -17.96 -16.26
C ALA A 590 9.69 -18.86 -16.92
N HIS A 591 8.49 -18.85 -16.37
CA HIS A 591 7.37 -19.63 -16.91
C HIS A 591 6.17 -18.77 -17.29
N THR A 592 6.04 -17.57 -16.74
CA THR A 592 5.01 -16.60 -17.12
C THR A 592 5.60 -15.21 -17.33
N GLY A 593 6.76 -15.17 -17.98
CA GLY A 593 7.40 -13.94 -18.42
C GLY A 593 8.34 -13.28 -17.41
N THR A 594 8.44 -13.75 -16.17
CA THR A 594 9.46 -13.30 -15.19
C THR A 594 10.09 -14.48 -14.45
N THR A 595 11.33 -14.32 -13.99
CA THR A 595 12.05 -15.37 -13.24
C THR A 595 11.79 -15.32 -11.73
N GLY A 596 11.34 -14.18 -11.17
CA GLY A 596 11.11 -14.01 -9.74
C GLY A 596 12.36 -14.09 -8.83
N VAL A 597 13.56 -14.26 -9.39
CA VAL A 597 14.82 -14.39 -8.63
C VAL A 597 15.46 -13.03 -8.35
N GLY A 598 15.90 -12.83 -7.12
CA GLY A 598 16.72 -11.71 -6.68
C GLY A 598 18.07 -12.15 -6.12
N LEU A 599 19.13 -11.38 -6.37
CA LEU A 599 20.46 -11.59 -5.77
C LEU A 599 20.61 -10.67 -4.55
N VAL A 600 20.80 -11.27 -3.37
CA VAL A 600 20.76 -10.54 -2.10
C VAL A 600 21.98 -10.80 -1.23
N TRP A 601 22.29 -9.83 -0.37
CA TRP A 601 23.30 -9.99 0.68
C TRP A 601 22.96 -9.20 1.94
N LYS A 602 23.74 -9.40 2.99
CA LYS A 602 23.82 -8.51 4.14
C LYS A 602 25.20 -8.58 4.75
N ARG A 603 25.81 -7.44 5.07
CA ARG A 603 27.06 -7.44 5.86
C ARG A 603 26.71 -7.65 7.33
N ILE A 604 27.42 -8.55 7.99
CA ILE A 604 27.18 -8.94 9.38
C ILE A 604 28.47 -8.89 10.20
N THR A 605 28.31 -8.92 11.53
CA THR A 605 29.40 -9.17 12.47
C THR A 605 29.08 -10.32 13.42
N ALA A 606 30.11 -11.10 13.75
CA ALA A 606 30.02 -12.13 14.79
C ALA A 606 30.24 -11.57 16.21
N THR A 607 30.58 -10.28 16.32
CA THR A 607 30.92 -9.62 17.58
C THR A 607 30.17 -8.30 17.74
N PRO A 608 28.81 -8.31 17.64
CA PRO A 608 28.00 -7.08 17.59
C PRO A 608 28.20 -6.20 18.83
N GLU A 609 28.37 -6.79 20.01
CA GLU A 609 28.58 -6.01 21.23
C GLU A 609 29.91 -5.27 21.26
N ARG A 610 31.00 -5.95 20.86
CA ARG A 610 32.33 -5.35 20.84
C ARG A 610 32.36 -4.20 19.86
N ASP A 611 31.80 -4.42 18.67
CA ASP A 611 31.80 -3.44 17.59
C ASP A 611 30.89 -2.25 17.93
N LEU A 612 29.74 -2.48 18.59
CA LEU A 612 28.90 -1.43 19.18
C LEU A 612 29.68 -0.59 20.20
N ARG A 613 30.33 -1.23 21.19
CA ARG A 613 31.11 -0.51 22.22
C ARG A 613 32.24 0.33 21.61
N ALA A 614 32.96 -0.24 20.64
CA ALA A 614 34.04 0.45 19.93
C ALA A 614 33.52 1.66 19.13
N ALA A 615 32.39 1.53 18.45
CA ALA A 615 31.77 2.62 17.72
C ALA A 615 31.20 3.70 18.66
N ALA A 616 30.54 3.31 19.75
CA ALA A 616 30.00 4.22 20.75
C ALA A 616 31.10 5.06 21.42
N ALA A 617 32.27 4.48 21.71
CA ALA A 617 33.42 5.22 22.23
C ALA A 617 33.89 6.35 21.30
N GLN A 618 33.65 6.20 19.99
CA GLN A 618 34.04 7.18 18.96
C GLN A 618 32.88 8.06 18.47
N ALA A 619 31.67 7.87 19.02
CA ALA A 619 30.47 8.60 18.63
C ALA A 619 29.99 9.54 19.75
N ASP A 620 29.29 10.59 19.34
CA ASP A 620 28.57 11.51 20.22
C ASP A 620 27.09 11.11 20.33
N VAL A 621 26.55 10.43 19.31
CA VAL A 621 25.16 9.96 19.24
C VAL A 621 25.07 8.62 18.51
N LEU A 622 24.16 7.77 18.95
CA LEU A 622 23.82 6.51 18.30
C LEU A 622 22.50 6.66 17.55
N VAL A 623 22.51 6.42 16.23
CA VAL A 623 21.30 6.31 15.42
C VAL A 623 20.99 4.82 15.28
N ALA A 624 20.02 4.34 16.07
CA ALA A 624 19.60 2.95 16.07
C ALA A 624 18.44 2.77 15.10
N VAL A 625 18.69 2.07 13.99
CA VAL A 625 17.69 1.80 12.96
C VAL A 625 17.19 0.36 13.13
N VAL A 626 15.96 0.25 13.62
CA VAL A 626 15.32 -1.00 14.07
C VAL A 626 13.91 -1.11 13.51
N GLY A 627 13.28 -2.26 13.67
CA GLY A 627 11.90 -2.50 13.28
C GLY A 627 11.74 -3.84 12.57
N LEU A 628 10.84 -3.85 11.61
CA LEU A 628 10.38 -5.03 10.88
C LEU A 628 10.71 -4.92 9.39
N THR A 629 10.23 -5.90 8.62
CA THR A 629 10.17 -5.84 7.16
C THR A 629 8.81 -6.32 6.72
N SER A 630 8.37 -5.90 5.54
CA SER A 630 7.12 -6.33 4.92
C SER A 630 7.03 -7.84 4.63
N ASP A 631 8.12 -8.60 4.76
CA ASP A 631 8.11 -10.07 4.70
C ASP A 631 7.57 -10.71 6.00
N LEU A 632 7.65 -10.00 7.11
CA LEU A 632 7.14 -10.44 8.42
C LEU A 632 5.70 -9.98 8.62
N GLU A 633 5.41 -8.75 8.19
CA GLU A 633 4.06 -8.16 8.14
C GLU A 633 3.47 -8.40 6.76
N ALA A 634 3.07 -9.64 6.52
CA ALA A 634 2.82 -10.15 5.19
C ALA A 634 1.42 -10.71 5.03
N GLU A 635 0.97 -10.73 3.79
CA GLU A 635 -0.16 -11.52 3.35
C GLU A 635 0.22 -12.99 3.26
N GLU A 636 -0.60 -13.87 3.86
CA GLU A 636 -0.50 -15.35 3.77
C GLU A 636 0.94 -15.87 3.66
N SER A 637 1.74 -15.64 4.70
CA SER A 637 3.16 -15.95 4.66
C SER A 637 3.48 -17.30 5.29
N PRO A 638 4.36 -18.14 4.69
CA PRO A 638 4.85 -19.36 5.33
C PRO A 638 5.82 -19.08 6.49
N VAL A 639 6.21 -17.83 6.70
CA VAL A 639 7.21 -17.44 7.69
C VAL A 639 6.69 -17.66 9.11
N GLN A 640 7.51 -18.39 9.89
CA GLN A 640 7.31 -18.61 11.32
C GLN A 640 8.62 -18.31 12.04
N VAL A 641 8.66 -17.19 12.74
CA VAL A 641 9.81 -16.72 13.52
C VAL A 641 9.30 -16.14 14.84
N PRO A 642 10.14 -15.99 15.89
CA PRO A 642 9.70 -15.38 17.13
C PRO A 642 9.00 -14.03 16.89
N GLY A 643 7.76 -13.90 17.38
CA GLY A 643 6.92 -12.72 17.19
C GLY A 643 6.01 -12.77 15.96
N PHE A 644 6.11 -13.75 15.06
CA PHE A 644 5.32 -13.81 13.83
C PHE A 644 4.84 -15.23 13.47
N LYS A 645 3.61 -15.34 12.97
CA LYS A 645 3.06 -16.59 12.45
C LYS A 645 2.08 -16.29 11.32
N GLY A 646 2.35 -16.81 10.12
CA GLY A 646 1.41 -16.68 9.01
C GLY A 646 1.33 -15.27 8.41
N GLY A 647 2.33 -14.41 8.68
CA GLY A 647 2.31 -12.98 8.32
C GLY A 647 1.70 -12.06 9.38
N ASP A 648 1.02 -12.62 10.39
CA ASP A 648 0.51 -11.87 11.54
C ASP A 648 1.51 -11.83 12.70
N LYS A 649 1.46 -10.75 13.49
CA LYS A 649 2.21 -10.62 14.74
C LYS A 649 1.58 -11.44 15.85
N THR A 650 2.43 -12.04 16.68
CA THR A 650 2.06 -12.76 17.92
C THR A 650 2.39 -11.97 19.19
N THR A 651 3.20 -10.91 19.06
CA THR A 651 3.44 -9.88 20.09
C THR A 651 3.56 -8.51 19.40
N LEU A 652 3.39 -7.43 20.17
CA LEU A 652 3.68 -6.06 19.69
C LEU A 652 5.13 -5.64 19.98
N ASP A 653 5.90 -6.44 20.69
CA ASP A 653 7.27 -6.08 21.06
C ASP A 653 8.18 -5.98 19.83
N ILE A 654 9.18 -5.10 19.94
CA ILE A 654 10.31 -5.06 19.00
C ILE A 654 11.00 -6.43 19.03
N PRO A 655 11.50 -6.93 17.87
CA PRO A 655 12.36 -8.10 17.80
C PRO A 655 13.37 -8.23 18.96
N PRO A 656 13.43 -9.36 19.68
CA PRO A 656 14.22 -9.49 20.91
C PRO A 656 15.72 -9.19 20.73
N ASP A 657 16.30 -9.55 19.57
CA ASP A 657 17.68 -9.26 19.22
C ASP A 657 17.94 -7.76 19.05
N GLN A 658 16.98 -7.02 18.50
CA GLN A 658 17.01 -5.57 18.36
C GLN A 658 16.74 -4.86 19.69
N GLN A 659 15.83 -5.36 20.53
CA GLN A 659 15.63 -4.86 21.90
C GLN A 659 16.91 -4.98 22.72
N ALA A 660 17.59 -6.14 22.67
CA ALA A 660 18.87 -6.34 23.34
C ALA A 660 19.97 -5.38 22.82
N LEU A 661 19.95 -5.03 21.52
CA LEU A 661 20.84 -4.01 20.97
C LEU A 661 20.57 -2.64 21.61
N LEU A 662 19.31 -2.24 21.75
CA LEU A 662 18.93 -0.95 22.33
C LEU A 662 19.34 -0.83 23.80
N GLU A 663 19.14 -1.88 24.59
CA GLU A 663 19.56 -1.94 25.99
C GLU A 663 21.08 -1.83 26.13
N ARG A 664 21.83 -2.53 25.27
CA ARG A 664 23.30 -2.44 25.22
C ARG A 664 23.76 -1.06 24.77
N ALA A 665 23.07 -0.45 23.80
CA ALA A 665 23.33 0.92 23.37
C ALA A 665 23.10 1.90 24.53
N LYS A 666 22.03 1.72 25.31
CA LYS A 666 21.73 2.55 26.50
C LYS A 666 22.82 2.42 27.55
N ALA A 667 23.34 1.21 27.77
CA ALA A 667 24.44 0.95 28.70
C ALA A 667 25.77 1.67 28.33
N THR A 668 25.92 2.16 27.09
CA THR A 668 27.10 2.96 26.70
C THR A 668 27.05 4.41 27.23
N GLY A 669 25.90 4.86 27.74
CA GLY A 669 25.68 6.23 28.19
C GLY A 669 25.52 7.26 27.06
N LYS A 670 25.56 6.83 25.79
CA LYS A 670 25.38 7.72 24.63
C LYS A 670 23.88 7.98 24.38
N PRO A 671 23.51 9.20 23.94
CA PRO A 671 22.15 9.47 23.46
C PRO A 671 21.78 8.53 22.31
N ILE A 672 20.55 8.02 22.35
CA ILE A 672 19.99 7.13 21.32
C ILE A 672 18.91 7.90 20.56
N ILE A 673 19.04 7.94 19.24
CA ILE A 673 17.97 8.30 18.32
C ILE A 673 17.46 6.99 17.73
N LEU A 674 16.23 6.61 18.08
CA LEU A 674 15.54 5.47 17.50
C LEU A 674 14.92 5.87 16.17
N VAL A 675 15.26 5.18 15.10
CA VAL A 675 14.60 5.24 13.80
C VAL A 675 13.89 3.91 13.60
N ALA A 676 12.56 3.92 13.66
CA ALA A 676 11.73 2.72 13.57
C ALA A 676 11.15 2.57 12.16
N MET A 677 11.34 1.41 11.56
CA MET A 677 10.81 1.04 10.24
C MET A 677 9.89 -0.17 10.37
N ASN A 678 8.58 0.05 10.37
CA ASN A 678 7.56 -0.99 10.57
C ASN A 678 6.22 -0.52 9.99
N GLY A 679 5.42 -1.44 9.46
CA GLY A 679 4.13 -1.11 8.84
C GLY A 679 2.96 -1.05 9.83
N SER A 680 3.20 -1.23 11.13
CA SER A 680 2.17 -1.28 12.17
C SER A 680 2.66 -0.70 13.50
N ALA A 681 1.78 -0.68 14.51
CA ALA A 681 2.18 -0.31 15.87
C ALA A 681 3.06 -1.39 16.53
N LEU A 682 4.20 -0.95 17.05
CA LEU A 682 5.07 -1.71 17.94
C LEU A 682 5.06 -1.11 19.36
N ASN A 683 5.35 -1.93 20.36
CA ASN A 683 5.50 -1.50 21.74
C ASN A 683 6.78 -0.67 21.91
N PHE A 684 6.61 0.66 21.98
CA PHE A 684 7.70 1.62 22.19
C PHE A 684 7.81 2.11 23.65
N ALA A 685 7.19 1.43 24.62
CA ALA A 685 7.23 1.86 26.02
C ALA A 685 8.67 2.00 26.55
N TRP A 686 9.52 0.99 26.33
CA TRP A 686 10.93 1.04 26.73
C TRP A 686 11.67 2.19 26.05
N ALA A 687 11.49 2.36 24.73
CA ALA A 687 12.14 3.42 23.98
C ALA A 687 11.70 4.81 24.43
N LYS A 688 10.40 4.98 24.72
CA LYS A 688 9.83 6.23 25.22
C LYS A 688 10.50 6.69 26.51
N GLU A 689 10.93 5.77 27.36
CA GLU A 689 11.67 6.09 28.59
C GLU A 689 13.17 6.29 28.34
N ASN A 690 13.77 5.50 27.46
CA ASN A 690 15.23 5.35 27.39
C ASN A 690 15.93 6.10 26.25
N ALA A 691 15.26 6.32 25.12
CA ALA A 691 15.80 7.00 23.94
C ALA A 691 15.65 8.52 24.04
N SER A 692 16.57 9.27 23.44
CA SER A 692 16.54 10.73 23.38
C SER A 692 15.57 11.25 22.32
N ALA A 693 15.49 10.56 21.20
CA ALA A 693 14.47 10.81 20.18
C ALA A 693 13.96 9.51 19.58
N ILE A 694 12.72 9.54 19.08
CA ILE A 694 12.08 8.43 18.37
C ILE A 694 11.42 8.99 17.12
N LEU A 695 11.79 8.44 15.97
CA LEU A 695 11.22 8.74 14.67
C LEU A 695 10.59 7.47 14.10
N GLU A 696 9.27 7.45 13.97
CA GLU A 696 8.54 6.42 13.23
C GLU A 696 8.55 6.78 11.75
N THR A 697 8.94 5.82 10.91
CA THR A 697 9.24 6.06 9.49
C THR A 697 8.49 5.14 8.54
N TRP A 698 7.75 4.16 9.07
CA TRP A 698 6.97 3.20 8.30
C TRP A 698 7.86 2.43 7.29
N TYR A 699 7.31 2.14 6.11
CA TYR A 699 8.07 1.81 4.91
C TYR A 699 8.05 3.02 3.96
N PRO A 700 9.09 3.87 3.99
CA PRO A 700 9.05 5.23 3.42
C PRO A 700 9.34 5.33 1.91
N GLY A 701 9.37 4.22 1.18
CA GLY A 701 9.60 4.19 -0.26
C GLY A 701 11.05 4.49 -0.68
N GLN A 702 11.28 4.64 -2.00
CA GLN A 702 12.62 4.68 -2.60
C GLN A 702 13.54 5.80 -2.05
N ALA A 703 12.96 6.91 -1.62
CA ALA A 703 13.70 8.08 -1.12
C ALA A 703 13.77 8.13 0.42
N GLY A 704 13.27 7.11 1.11
CA GLY A 704 13.03 7.14 2.54
C GLY A 704 14.26 7.39 3.40
N GLY A 705 15.41 6.78 3.10
CA GLY A 705 16.64 7.06 3.86
C GLY A 705 17.11 8.52 3.76
N LEU A 706 16.88 9.17 2.61
CA LEU A 706 17.15 10.60 2.46
C LEU A 706 16.13 11.46 3.23
N ALA A 707 14.85 11.10 3.20
CA ALA A 707 13.81 11.78 3.99
C ALA A 707 14.12 11.72 5.49
N ILE A 708 14.49 10.54 5.99
CA ILE A 708 14.93 10.32 7.38
C ILE A 708 16.10 11.23 7.71
N ALA A 709 17.13 11.24 6.86
CA ALA A 709 18.31 12.06 7.08
C ALA A 709 18.01 13.59 7.04
N ASN A 710 17.10 14.03 6.19
CA ASN A 710 16.65 15.42 6.13
C ASN A 710 15.91 15.84 7.40
N VAL A 711 15.06 14.97 7.96
CA VAL A 711 14.42 15.20 9.25
C VAL A 711 15.44 15.20 10.38
N LEU A 712 16.31 14.20 10.47
CA LEU A 712 17.32 14.12 11.53
C LEU A 712 18.27 15.33 11.52
N SER A 713 18.63 15.84 10.35
CA SER A 713 19.49 17.03 10.20
C SER A 713 18.75 18.37 10.34
N GLY A 714 17.42 18.36 10.40
CA GLY A 714 16.61 19.59 10.46
C GLY A 714 16.53 20.36 9.15
N ARG A 715 16.94 19.77 8.02
CA ARG A 715 16.65 20.28 6.67
C ARG A 715 15.15 20.27 6.41
N THR A 716 14.47 19.26 6.96
CA THR A 716 13.02 19.14 6.92
C THR A 716 12.46 19.10 8.34
N ASN A 717 11.38 19.83 8.57
CA ASN A 717 10.65 19.81 9.83
C ASN A 717 9.67 18.63 9.83
N PRO A 718 9.73 17.68 10.79
CA PRO A 718 8.81 16.56 10.85
C PRO A 718 7.37 17.06 11.03
N SER A 719 6.45 16.39 10.34
CA SER A 719 5.04 16.81 10.26
C SER A 719 4.04 15.65 10.16
N GLY A 720 4.50 14.41 10.20
CA GLY A 720 3.60 13.27 10.24
C GLY A 720 2.78 13.22 11.54
N ARG A 721 1.65 12.53 11.48
CA ARG A 721 0.76 12.23 12.60
C ARG A 721 0.45 10.74 12.60
N LEU A 722 0.35 10.10 13.75
CA LEU A 722 0.08 8.66 13.82
C LEU A 722 -1.33 8.34 13.28
N PRO A 723 -1.47 7.45 12.28
CA PRO A 723 -2.76 6.93 11.85
C PRO A 723 -3.22 5.72 12.70
N LEU A 724 -2.51 5.41 13.79
CA LEU A 724 -2.71 4.26 14.68
C LEU A 724 -2.51 4.64 16.14
N THR A 725 -3.19 3.92 17.02
CA THR A 725 -2.92 3.90 18.45
C THR A 725 -1.80 2.90 18.76
N PHE A 726 -0.80 3.29 19.56
CA PHE A 726 0.30 2.43 19.97
C PHE A 726 0.05 1.91 21.39
N TYR A 727 -0.13 0.59 21.52
CA TYR A 727 -0.45 -0.11 22.78
C TYR A 727 0.83 -0.55 23.52
N ARG A 728 0.69 -0.92 24.80
CA ARG A 728 1.83 -1.47 25.57
C ARG A 728 2.07 -2.95 25.29
N GLY A 729 1.03 -3.68 24.89
CA GLY A 729 1.15 -5.10 24.58
C GLY A 729 -0.18 -5.67 24.11
N ILE A 730 -0.17 -6.96 23.82
CA ILE A 730 -1.37 -7.68 23.36
C ILE A 730 -2.42 -7.85 24.48
N ASP A 731 -2.02 -7.74 25.74
CA ASP A 731 -2.92 -7.84 26.91
C ASP A 731 -3.85 -6.63 27.03
N ASP A 732 -3.53 -5.51 26.35
CA ASP A 732 -4.40 -4.34 26.22
C ASP A 732 -5.54 -4.58 25.20
N LEU A 733 -5.48 -5.66 24.43
CA LEU A 733 -6.35 -5.91 23.29
C LEU A 733 -7.24 -7.14 23.51
N PRO A 734 -8.49 -7.13 23.04
CA PRO A 734 -9.31 -8.34 23.06
C PRO A 734 -8.79 -9.39 22.05
N SER A 735 -9.39 -10.57 22.02
CA SER A 735 -8.97 -11.67 21.13
C SER A 735 -8.86 -11.23 19.67
N PHE A 736 -7.83 -11.67 18.94
CA PHE A 736 -7.59 -11.21 17.57
C PHE A 736 -8.77 -11.50 16.63
N GLY A 737 -9.40 -12.68 16.79
CA GLY A 737 -10.57 -13.08 16.01
C GLY A 737 -11.91 -12.45 16.41
N ASP A 738 -11.97 -11.67 17.50
CA ASP A 738 -13.16 -10.91 17.87
C ASP A 738 -13.20 -9.61 17.07
N TYR A 739 -14.24 -9.40 16.25
CA TYR A 739 -14.40 -8.25 15.37
C TYR A 739 -15.18 -7.08 15.99
N GLY A 740 -15.56 -7.16 17.27
CA GLY A 740 -16.10 -6.00 17.99
C GLY A 740 -15.07 -4.87 18.13
N MET A 741 -15.54 -3.63 18.18
CA MET A 741 -14.64 -2.48 18.31
C MET A 741 -14.34 -2.08 19.76
N ALA A 742 -15.10 -2.57 20.74
CA ALA A 742 -14.87 -2.31 22.16
C ALA A 742 -13.42 -2.64 22.57
N GLY A 743 -12.76 -1.72 23.28
CA GLY A 743 -11.37 -1.88 23.71
C GLY A 743 -10.32 -1.73 22.61
N ARG A 744 -10.70 -1.30 21.39
CA ARG A 744 -9.78 -1.13 20.26
C ARG A 744 -9.80 0.29 19.72
N THR A 745 -8.69 0.70 19.12
CA THR A 745 -8.47 2.00 18.48
C THR A 745 -8.66 3.18 19.45
N TYR A 746 -8.31 4.38 19.03
CA TYR A 746 -8.54 5.57 19.85
C TYR A 746 -10.03 5.83 20.16
N ARG A 747 -10.94 5.27 19.37
CA ARG A 747 -12.39 5.49 19.48
C ARG A 747 -13.00 4.76 20.67
N TYR A 748 -12.47 3.58 21.02
CA TYR A 748 -13.06 2.68 22.01
C TYR A 748 -12.08 2.13 23.05
N PHE A 749 -10.76 2.27 22.84
CA PHE A 749 -9.77 1.90 23.86
C PHE A 749 -9.87 2.84 25.05
N THR A 750 -10.03 2.30 26.26
CA THR A 750 -10.15 3.07 27.51
C THR A 750 -8.85 3.12 28.32
N GLY A 751 -7.85 2.31 27.95
CA GLY A 751 -6.53 2.30 28.57
C GLY A 751 -5.67 3.51 28.17
N THR A 752 -4.43 3.53 28.66
CA THR A 752 -3.46 4.59 28.34
C THR A 752 -2.49 4.11 27.25
N PRO A 753 -2.58 4.67 26.02
CA PRO A 753 -1.67 4.27 24.94
C PRO A 753 -0.25 4.77 25.19
N VAL A 754 0.74 4.10 24.60
CA VAL A 754 2.13 4.56 24.54
C VAL A 754 2.20 5.84 23.71
N TYR A 755 1.57 5.84 22.54
CA TYR A 755 1.31 7.03 21.73
C TYR A 755 -0.11 7.00 21.18
N PRO A 756 -0.86 8.11 21.29
CA PRO A 756 -2.24 8.17 20.81
C PRO A 756 -2.32 8.36 19.29
N PHE A 757 -3.47 8.01 18.71
CA PHE A 757 -3.83 8.39 17.35
C PHE A 757 -3.72 9.91 17.14
N GLY A 758 -3.33 10.32 15.93
CA GLY A 758 -3.19 11.71 15.55
C GLY A 758 -1.98 12.43 16.15
N TYR A 759 -1.11 11.74 16.90
CA TYR A 759 0.03 12.34 17.57
C TYR A 759 1.26 12.48 16.66
N GLY A 760 2.02 13.57 16.83
CA GLY A 760 3.32 13.77 16.21
C GLY A 760 3.91 15.12 16.58
N LEU A 761 5.22 15.18 16.79
CA LEU A 761 5.95 16.40 17.16
C LEU A 761 6.44 17.16 15.93
N SER A 762 6.82 18.41 16.15
CA SER A 762 7.45 19.30 15.18
C SER A 762 8.68 19.98 15.78
N TYR A 763 9.58 20.49 14.95
CA TYR A 763 10.65 21.41 15.37
C TYR A 763 10.17 22.86 15.56
N THR A 764 8.88 23.12 15.36
CA THR A 764 8.23 24.38 15.71
C THR A 764 6.98 24.11 16.55
N GLN A 765 6.31 25.17 16.99
CA GLN A 765 5.13 25.09 17.84
C GLN A 765 3.96 25.79 17.16
N PHE A 766 2.74 25.30 17.41
CA PHE A 766 1.52 25.87 16.86
C PHE A 766 0.52 26.16 17.98
N ALA A 767 -0.21 27.26 17.82
CA ALA A 767 -1.29 27.67 18.72
C ALA A 767 -2.60 27.80 17.95
N TYR A 768 -3.70 27.50 18.66
CA TYR A 768 -5.07 27.54 18.12
C TYR A 768 -5.86 28.65 18.82
N GLY A 769 -6.48 29.51 18.02
CA GLY A 769 -7.42 30.53 18.49
C GLY A 769 -8.80 29.94 18.83
N PRO A 770 -9.67 30.69 19.53
CA PRO A 770 -11.00 30.21 19.89
C PRO A 770 -11.80 29.72 18.68
N LEU A 771 -12.58 28.65 18.87
CA LEU A 771 -13.45 28.12 17.80
C LEU A 771 -14.66 29.02 17.59
N THR A 772 -14.98 29.31 16.33
CA THR A 772 -16.30 29.80 15.94
C THR A 772 -17.09 28.66 15.32
N VAL A 773 -18.24 28.36 15.91
CA VAL A 773 -19.13 27.26 15.50
C VAL A 773 -20.43 27.85 14.98
N THR A 774 -20.78 27.56 13.73
CA THR A 774 -21.95 28.12 13.05
C THR A 774 -22.77 27.01 12.41
N PRO A 775 -24.05 26.82 12.82
CA PRO A 775 -24.96 25.89 12.18
C PRO A 775 -25.18 26.20 10.69
N SER A 776 -25.17 25.18 9.84
CA SER A 776 -25.51 25.32 8.42
C SER A 776 -27.03 25.39 8.26
N GLY A 777 -27.54 26.41 7.55
CA GLY A 777 -28.99 26.57 7.36
C GLY A 777 -29.77 26.80 8.66
N GLY A 778 -29.12 27.35 9.70
CA GLY A 778 -29.73 27.70 10.99
C GLY A 778 -29.97 26.54 11.95
N ASP A 779 -29.59 25.32 11.59
CA ASP A 779 -29.82 24.10 12.38
C ASP A 779 -28.59 23.20 12.34
N ALA A 780 -28.02 22.88 13.50
CA ALA A 780 -26.81 22.07 13.59
C ALA A 780 -27.03 20.66 13.03
N ALA A 781 -28.26 20.14 13.06
CA ALA A 781 -28.58 18.84 12.48
C ALA A 781 -28.40 18.79 10.95
N LYS A 782 -28.44 19.96 10.28
CA LYS A 782 -28.26 20.10 8.83
C LYS A 782 -26.80 20.29 8.42
N GLY A 783 -25.90 20.43 9.39
CA GLY A 783 -24.46 20.61 9.18
C GLY A 783 -23.88 21.70 10.05
N LEU A 784 -22.56 21.75 10.13
CA LEU A 784 -21.82 22.64 11.01
C LEU A 784 -20.61 23.24 10.30
N ARG A 785 -20.40 24.54 10.44
CA ARG A 785 -19.14 25.18 10.08
C ARG A 785 -18.34 25.48 11.34
N VAL A 786 -17.10 25.03 11.36
CA VAL A 786 -16.15 25.29 12.45
C VAL A 786 -14.95 26.02 11.89
N THR A 787 -14.60 27.16 12.47
CA THR A 787 -13.40 27.92 12.08
C THR A 787 -12.51 28.22 13.27
N THR A 788 -11.20 28.21 13.02
CA THR A 788 -10.16 28.54 14.02
C THR A 788 -8.97 29.21 13.33
N GLU A 789 -8.33 30.15 14.01
CA GLU A 789 -6.99 30.59 13.61
C GLU A 789 -5.96 29.55 14.09
N VAL A 790 -5.01 29.18 13.23
CA VAL A 790 -3.83 28.40 13.58
C VAL A 790 -2.60 29.25 13.30
N ARG A 791 -1.72 29.38 14.29
CA ARG A 791 -0.52 30.21 14.22
C ARG A 791 0.72 29.39 14.53
N ASN A 792 1.77 29.56 13.74
CA ASN A 792 3.10 29.07 14.09
C ASN A 792 3.76 30.05 15.08
N THR A 793 3.92 29.62 16.33
CA THR A 793 4.48 30.42 17.42
C THR A 793 5.97 30.17 17.66
N GLY A 794 6.57 29.21 16.93
CA GLY A 794 8.00 28.91 17.05
C GLY A 794 8.88 29.65 16.05
N GLY A 795 10.17 29.32 16.06
CA GLY A 795 11.20 29.98 15.26
C GLY A 795 11.51 29.33 13.91
N ARG A 796 10.77 28.28 13.51
CA ARG A 796 11.00 27.54 12.25
C ARG A 796 9.71 27.43 11.44
N ALA A 797 9.83 27.42 10.12
CA ALA A 797 8.71 27.03 9.27
C ALA A 797 8.36 25.55 9.52
N GLY A 798 7.10 25.19 9.39
CA GLY A 798 6.64 23.82 9.56
C GLY A 798 5.23 23.61 9.04
N ASP A 799 4.91 22.33 8.82
CA ASP A 799 3.56 21.88 8.53
C ASP A 799 2.85 21.55 9.85
N GLU A 800 1.63 22.05 10.02
CA GLU A 800 0.68 21.59 11.01
C GLU A 800 -0.42 20.78 10.32
N VAL A 801 -0.89 19.73 10.99
CA VAL A 801 -2.09 18.98 10.63
C VAL A 801 -3.12 19.26 11.72
N ALA A 802 -3.99 20.24 11.44
CA ALA A 802 -5.11 20.56 12.31
C ALA A 802 -6.19 19.47 12.17
N GLN A 803 -6.53 18.83 13.28
CA GLN A 803 -7.46 17.71 13.35
C GLN A 803 -8.72 18.13 14.10
N LEU A 804 -9.89 17.84 13.54
CA LEU A 804 -11.20 18.12 14.13
C LEU A 804 -11.82 16.82 14.63
N TYR A 805 -12.15 16.78 15.92
CA TYR A 805 -12.82 15.67 16.59
C TYR A 805 -14.18 16.06 17.12
N LEU A 806 -15.09 15.09 17.18
CA LEU A 806 -16.36 15.19 17.89
C LEU A 806 -16.38 14.23 19.09
N ASP A 807 -16.84 14.74 20.23
CA ASP A 807 -17.46 13.95 21.29
C ASP A 807 -18.98 13.95 21.04
N PHE A 808 -19.59 12.77 21.12
CA PHE A 808 -21.01 12.58 20.85
C PHE A 808 -21.82 12.60 22.15
N PRO A 809 -23.13 12.88 22.09
CA PRO A 809 -24.04 12.57 23.19
C PRO A 809 -23.94 11.10 23.58
N ASP A 810 -24.16 10.80 24.86
CA ASP A 810 -24.16 9.43 25.37
C ASP A 810 -25.25 8.60 24.67
N ASP A 811 -24.82 7.60 23.89
CA ASP A 811 -25.66 6.59 23.24
C ASP A 811 -24.90 5.26 23.25
N PRO A 812 -25.56 4.11 23.54
CA PRO A 812 -24.88 2.83 23.58
C PRO A 812 -24.12 2.52 22.26
N GLY A 813 -22.83 2.21 22.38
CA GLY A 813 -21.95 1.93 21.24
C GLY A 813 -21.33 3.17 20.60
N ALA A 814 -21.77 4.39 20.92
CA ALA A 814 -21.15 5.60 20.36
C ALA A 814 -19.64 5.66 20.70
N PRO A 815 -18.79 6.09 19.75
CA PRO A 815 -17.37 6.26 20.01
C PRO A 815 -17.14 7.36 21.05
N ARG A 816 -16.10 7.21 21.87
CA ARG A 816 -15.71 8.23 22.86
C ARG A 816 -15.40 9.57 22.17
N ILE A 817 -14.64 9.47 21.09
CA ILE A 817 -14.27 10.57 20.19
C ILE A 817 -14.15 10.03 18.77
N ALA A 818 -14.42 10.85 17.77
CA ALA A 818 -14.17 10.50 16.36
C ALA A 818 -13.61 11.68 15.57
N LEU A 819 -12.61 11.41 14.73
CA LEU A 819 -12.09 12.34 13.73
C LEU A 819 -13.16 12.61 12.68
N ARG A 820 -13.44 13.89 12.42
CA ARG A 820 -14.43 14.36 11.43
C ARG A 820 -13.88 15.43 10.49
N GLY A 821 -12.60 15.77 10.61
CA GLY A 821 -11.94 16.71 9.71
C GLY A 821 -10.45 16.75 9.94
N PHE A 822 -9.68 17.02 8.89
CA PHE A 822 -8.27 17.35 9.00
C PHE A 822 -7.86 18.30 7.87
N GLN A 823 -6.92 19.20 8.16
CA GLN A 823 -6.29 20.07 7.16
C GLN A 823 -4.81 20.23 7.48
N ARG A 824 -3.97 19.94 6.49
CA ARG A 824 -2.54 20.23 6.54
C ARG A 824 -2.26 21.64 6.03
N VAL A 825 -1.47 22.41 6.76
CA VAL A 825 -1.02 23.76 6.37
C VAL A 825 0.44 24.00 6.70
N THR A 826 1.17 24.56 5.74
CA THR A 826 2.53 25.08 5.96
C THR A 826 2.45 26.53 6.44
N LEU A 827 3.14 26.83 7.55
CA LEU A 827 3.20 28.16 8.14
C LEU A 827 4.65 28.57 8.43
N LYS A 828 5.03 29.78 8.02
CA LYS A 828 6.29 30.43 8.42
C LYS A 828 6.25 30.84 9.90
N PRO A 829 7.39 31.12 10.56
CA PRO A 829 7.41 31.67 11.91
C PRO A 829 6.51 32.90 12.04
N GLY A 830 5.61 32.91 13.02
CA GLY A 830 4.65 33.99 13.28
C GLY A 830 3.44 34.04 12.33
N GLU A 831 3.45 33.30 11.21
CA GLU A 831 2.33 33.24 10.28
C GLU A 831 1.11 32.59 10.95
N ALA A 832 -0.07 33.12 10.65
CA ALA A 832 -1.33 32.54 11.05
C ALA A 832 -2.27 32.39 9.86
N ARG A 833 -3.14 31.38 9.94
CA ARG A 833 -4.15 31.09 8.93
C ARG A 833 -5.46 30.69 9.58
N ILE A 834 -6.56 31.21 9.06
CA ILE A 834 -7.90 30.75 9.46
C ILE A 834 -8.18 29.45 8.70
N LEU A 835 -8.43 28.39 9.44
CA LEU A 835 -8.89 27.11 8.92
C LEU A 835 -10.41 27.01 9.06
N ARG A 836 -11.02 26.30 8.13
CA ARG A 836 -12.46 26.11 8.05
C ARG A 836 -12.80 24.66 7.77
N PHE A 837 -13.62 24.07 8.62
CA PHE A 837 -14.16 22.74 8.48
C PHE A 837 -15.67 22.85 8.27
N ASP A 838 -16.17 22.33 7.14
CA ASP A 838 -17.60 22.20 6.87
C ASP A 838 -17.98 20.73 7.08
N LEU A 839 -18.79 20.47 8.11
CA LEU A 839 -19.29 19.15 8.48
C LEU A 839 -20.70 18.97 7.93
N SER A 840 -20.90 17.92 7.15
CA SER A 840 -22.22 17.47 6.71
C SER A 840 -22.98 16.79 7.85
N PRO A 841 -24.30 16.57 7.72
CA PRO A 841 -25.05 15.75 8.68
C PRO A 841 -24.41 14.37 8.89
N ARG A 842 -23.79 13.78 7.86
CA ARG A 842 -23.13 12.48 7.98
C ARG A 842 -21.87 12.56 8.85
N ASP A 843 -21.12 13.65 8.78
CA ASP A 843 -19.95 13.88 9.64
C ASP A 843 -20.38 14.11 11.11
N LEU A 844 -21.58 14.65 11.34
CA LEU A 844 -22.13 14.83 12.69
C LEU A 844 -22.81 13.56 13.24
N SER A 845 -23.00 12.55 12.41
CA SER A 845 -23.77 11.35 12.78
C SER A 845 -22.97 10.35 13.62
N ALA A 846 -23.69 9.57 14.40
CA ALA A 846 -23.26 8.31 14.99
C ALA A 846 -24.15 7.17 14.45
N VAL A 847 -23.87 5.94 14.86
CA VAL A 847 -24.65 4.76 14.51
C VAL A 847 -25.20 4.15 15.79
N THR A 848 -26.48 3.79 15.80
CA THR A 848 -27.11 3.12 16.95
C THR A 848 -26.70 1.65 17.03
N VAL A 849 -27.01 0.97 18.14
CA VAL A 849 -26.79 -0.49 18.26
C VAL A 849 -27.53 -1.31 17.19
N GLU A 850 -28.67 -0.82 16.69
CA GLU A 850 -29.43 -1.43 15.60
C GLU A 850 -28.81 -1.21 14.19
N GLY A 851 -27.74 -0.42 14.08
CA GLY A 851 -27.10 -0.08 12.80
C GLY A 851 -27.74 1.11 12.08
N VAL A 852 -28.52 1.96 12.77
CA VAL A 852 -29.14 3.14 12.14
C VAL A 852 -28.22 4.34 12.28
N ARG A 853 -27.73 4.87 11.15
CA ARG A 853 -26.96 6.10 11.13
C ARG A 853 -27.86 7.33 11.29
N LYS A 854 -27.58 8.16 12.29
CA LYS A 854 -28.34 9.38 12.56
C LYS A 854 -27.50 10.45 13.25
N VAL A 855 -27.84 11.72 13.03
CA VAL A 855 -27.42 12.79 13.94
C VAL A 855 -28.22 12.62 15.23
N LEU A 856 -27.55 12.47 16.37
CA LEU A 856 -28.18 12.30 17.68
C LEU A 856 -28.71 13.66 18.18
N ALA A 857 -29.76 13.64 18.99
CA ALA A 857 -30.13 14.82 19.77
C ALA A 857 -29.29 14.86 21.05
N GLY A 858 -28.95 16.07 21.50
CA GLY A 858 -28.16 16.28 22.71
C GLY A 858 -27.00 17.23 22.49
N ASP A 859 -26.12 17.26 23.48
CA ASP A 859 -24.95 18.13 23.51
C ASP A 859 -23.73 17.44 22.93
N TYR A 860 -23.07 18.14 22.03
CA TYR A 860 -21.84 17.74 21.39
C TYR A 860 -20.71 18.65 21.83
N ARG A 861 -19.50 18.10 21.81
CA ARG A 861 -18.28 18.90 21.86
C ARG A 861 -17.50 18.72 20.57
N VAL A 862 -17.07 19.84 19.99
CA VAL A 862 -16.11 19.84 18.88
C VAL A 862 -14.77 20.34 19.39
N THR A 863 -13.69 19.66 19.01
CA THR A 863 -12.31 20.06 19.30
C THR A 863 -11.54 20.19 18.00
N VAL A 864 -10.74 21.25 17.84
CA VAL A 864 -9.72 21.37 16.79
C VAL A 864 -8.35 21.55 17.42
N GLY A 865 -7.36 20.74 17.02
CA GLY A 865 -6.01 20.80 17.60
C GLY A 865 -4.95 20.03 16.80
N SER A 866 -3.72 20.00 17.31
CA SER A 866 -2.57 19.31 16.72
C SER A 866 -2.63 17.77 16.84
N GLY A 867 -3.69 17.23 17.44
CA GLY A 867 -3.91 15.82 17.70
C GLY A 867 -5.21 15.62 18.48
N GLN A 868 -5.48 14.38 18.89
CA GLN A 868 -6.72 14.05 19.60
C GLN A 868 -6.85 14.80 20.95
N PRO A 869 -8.08 15.18 21.37
CA PRO A 869 -8.33 15.81 22.65
C PRO A 869 -7.85 14.95 23.84
N GLY A 870 -7.52 15.61 24.96
CA GLY A 870 -7.15 14.93 26.21
C GLY A 870 -5.73 14.34 26.26
N THR A 871 -4.88 14.64 25.26
CA THR A 871 -3.49 14.13 25.18
C THR A 871 -2.41 15.16 25.54
N GLY A 872 -2.82 16.37 25.94
CA GLY A 872 -1.91 17.47 26.27
C GLY A 872 -1.36 18.24 25.06
N VAL A 873 -1.78 17.90 23.84
CA VAL A 873 -1.47 18.66 22.62
C VAL A 873 -2.29 19.96 22.54
N ALA A 874 -1.79 20.95 21.80
CA ALA A 874 -2.48 22.22 21.61
C ALA A 874 -3.82 22.02 20.87
N GLY A 875 -4.87 22.68 21.34
CA GLY A 875 -6.19 22.64 20.71
C GLY A 875 -7.21 23.51 21.44
N GLN A 876 -8.37 23.69 20.83
CA GLN A 876 -9.49 24.47 21.35
C GLN A 876 -10.78 23.67 21.18
N SER A 877 -11.73 23.85 22.10
CA SER A 877 -13.01 23.15 22.07
C SER A 877 -14.18 24.10 22.23
N ALA A 878 -15.33 23.73 21.66
CA ALA A 878 -16.59 24.43 21.82
C ALA A 878 -17.75 23.43 21.88
N GLY A 879 -18.82 23.80 22.60
CA GLY A 879 -20.06 23.03 22.66
C GLY A 879 -21.06 23.49 21.61
N PHE A 880 -21.90 22.57 21.14
CA PHE A 880 -23.12 22.87 20.40
C PHE A 880 -24.17 21.80 20.68
N SER A 881 -25.44 22.11 20.43
CA SER A 881 -26.54 21.17 20.71
C SER A 881 -27.35 20.91 19.46
N VAL A 882 -27.86 19.68 19.36
CA VAL A 882 -28.81 19.26 18.34
C VAL A 882 -30.14 18.96 19.01
N ALA A 883 -31.20 19.67 18.60
CA ALA A 883 -32.50 19.58 19.27
C ALA A 883 -33.28 18.30 18.95
N LYS A 884 -33.15 17.77 17.72
CA LYS A 884 -33.91 16.61 17.25
C LYS A 884 -32.99 15.66 16.47
N PRO A 885 -33.15 14.33 16.64
CA PRO A 885 -32.35 13.40 15.88
C PRO A 885 -32.76 13.39 14.41
N VAL A 886 -31.80 13.19 13.51
CA VAL A 886 -32.03 13.11 12.06
C VAL A 886 -31.44 11.82 11.53
N ALA A 887 -32.30 10.87 11.15
CA ALA A 887 -31.88 9.64 10.50
C ALA A 887 -31.31 9.96 9.11
N LEU A 888 -30.24 9.26 8.75
CA LEU A 888 -29.56 9.40 7.47
C LEU A 888 -29.73 8.11 6.66
N PRO A 889 -29.72 8.21 5.32
CA PRO A 889 -29.67 7.02 4.48
C PRO A 889 -28.40 6.21 4.78
N LYS A 890 -28.37 4.96 4.35
CA LYS A 890 -27.16 4.13 4.42
C LYS A 890 -25.97 4.81 3.73
#